data_AF-A0A5K7SAS8-F1
#
_entry.id   AF-A0A5K7SAS8-F1
#
_cell.length_a   1.000
_cell.length_b   1.000
_cell.length_c   1.000
_cell.angle_alpha   90.00
_cell.angle_beta   90.00
_cell.angle_gamma   90.00
#
_symmetry.space_group_name_H-M   'P 1'
#
loop_
_entity.id
_entity.type
_entity.pdbx_description
1 polymer ?
#
loop_
_entity_poly.entity_id
_entity_poly.type
_entity_poly.pdbx_seq_one_letter_code
_entity_poly.pdbx_strand_id
1 'polypeptide(L)'
;MIDTWFIHDIKKILDEKQKLVFVDPSGEAEFLLNVIPPEIKVLKANSELEELELRYKISKENIVQKLTIYTNTPKENLTFIREYCETDGCLEIRQIDTYIKAMVHTNLGLNLHLTKEELLTAAKISIGRDRSYWMELVHKGASEIFDLNQMLLPFLKDPKEFMSEMDIEVSKMFSEKVAKFIQADYIQQPAQTLANQVAQSIFQGLLMNNLSSGLKEIYTRWEDSSENTVSFNTYIANFKLEVKALWKVSVDHPFVSVDEQMLDEVIAHSGDKAWISEKLPWITARSKNKVAKRQNICFWSEIIQLLTFDSSAINALDNLESVAAYYANTFYKTDRAIRKLYTSFLNQPKKLRPLQEIYEEHNRILLNQWFKHFSKYKSNQAGLLLRLINKATEKTAFIVGDAITYEIAVSVSEKLSKDFNTSKEMLFTGFPSVTEHNMSLIYQNNGVIEPTHKKREEFLQSQISQPIQFVSLEELNESAANSTILVCSYKDMDSLGEKLQQKALKFIDGIEDTLTQKIRQIQQLGYQSVYLVSDHGFVLTGLLSESDKIEVSFTGNIQKGERFILSESRQEETENLIEFEQAYNNYKYLYFAPSNRPFKTPGLYGFSHGGITPQELICPLFCFKSKNSTIEKLSISITNKEELANQTTSSFIVNMEAKKASSLLDSARKCQLLLFADNKQIAKSDILTIQNEQKIQKEYEFEQHLRIDVILIDAETKEQIDKATVVKKQIRNLGGLL
;
A
#
# COMPACT_ATOMS: atom_id res chain seq x y z
N MET A 1 -30.85 24.40 15.82
CA MET A 1 -31.15 25.29 16.96
C MET A 1 -32.42 26.10 16.80
N ILE A 2 -32.82 26.54 15.58
CA ILE A 2 -34.13 27.22 15.45
C ILE A 2 -35.28 26.34 15.92
N ASP A 3 -35.14 25.03 15.70
CA ASP A 3 -35.98 23.96 16.23
C ASP A 3 -36.00 23.94 17.75
N THR A 4 -34.84 23.96 18.41
CA THR A 4 -34.73 23.99 19.88
C THR A 4 -35.40 25.23 20.47
N TRP A 5 -35.17 26.39 19.85
CA TRP A 5 -35.75 27.67 20.23
C TRP A 5 -37.26 27.68 20.08
N PHE A 6 -37.76 27.22 18.94
CA PHE A 6 -39.19 27.13 18.67
C PHE A 6 -39.89 26.12 19.60
N ILE A 7 -39.29 24.95 19.84
CA ILE A 7 -39.80 23.97 20.80
C ILE A 7 -39.83 24.55 22.21
N HIS A 8 -38.82 25.35 22.59
CA HIS A 8 -38.80 26.02 23.89
C HIS A 8 -39.97 27.02 24.03
N ASP A 9 -40.22 27.84 23.01
CA ASP A 9 -41.34 28.78 22.99
C ASP A 9 -42.69 28.05 23.10
N ILE A 10 -42.86 26.93 22.38
CA ILE A 10 -44.04 26.07 22.46
C ILE A 10 -44.19 25.48 23.88
N LYS A 11 -43.12 24.90 24.43
CA LYS A 11 -43.15 24.25 25.75
C LYS A 11 -43.46 25.24 26.87
N LYS A 12 -42.87 26.44 26.82
CA LYS A 12 -43.13 27.51 27.78
C LYS A 12 -44.64 27.80 27.94
N ILE A 13 -45.40 27.70 26.85
CA ILE A 13 -46.85 27.90 26.87
C ILE A 13 -47.58 26.62 27.29
N LEU A 14 -47.24 25.49 26.67
CA LEU A 14 -47.92 24.22 26.89
C LEU A 14 -47.58 23.53 28.23
N ASP A 15 -46.62 24.04 29.00
CA ASP A 15 -46.38 23.57 30.38
C ASP A 15 -47.43 24.10 31.35
N GLU A 16 -48.03 25.25 31.07
CA GLU A 16 -49.11 25.85 31.87
C GLU A 16 -50.50 25.65 31.23
N LYS A 17 -50.55 25.40 29.91
CA LYS A 17 -51.76 25.33 29.10
C LYS A 17 -51.88 24.01 28.34
N GLN A 18 -53.09 23.63 27.97
CA GLN A 18 -53.34 22.39 27.22
C GLN A 18 -53.33 22.60 25.70
N LYS A 19 -53.58 23.83 25.24
CA LYS A 19 -53.68 24.17 23.82
C LYS A 19 -52.80 25.38 23.49
N LEU A 20 -52.30 25.40 22.27
CA LEU A 20 -51.55 26.52 21.70
C LEU A 20 -52.08 26.79 20.30
N VAL A 21 -52.39 28.04 19.98
CA VAL A 21 -52.59 28.47 18.60
C VAL A 21 -51.29 29.09 18.10
N PHE A 22 -50.70 28.47 17.08
CA PHE A 22 -49.54 28.98 16.35
C PHE A 22 -50.03 29.73 15.10
N VAL A 23 -49.93 31.05 15.15
CA VAL A 23 -50.38 31.97 14.11
C VAL A 23 -49.18 32.40 13.27
N ASP A 24 -49.19 32.02 11.99
CA ASP A 24 -48.19 32.38 10.98
C ASP A 24 -48.88 32.99 9.76
N PRO A 25 -49.19 34.30 9.77
CA PRO A 25 -49.87 34.97 8.67
C PRO A 25 -49.11 34.90 7.33
N SER A 26 -47.80 34.69 7.38
CA SER A 26 -46.93 34.63 6.20
C SER A 26 -46.90 33.24 5.56
N GLY A 27 -47.17 32.20 6.33
CA GLY A 27 -46.95 30.80 5.97
C GLY A 27 -45.46 30.39 5.90
N GLU A 28 -44.53 31.31 6.09
CA GLU A 28 -43.09 31.06 5.95
C GLU A 28 -42.51 30.26 7.13
N ALA A 29 -43.22 30.16 8.25
CA ALA A 29 -42.83 29.42 9.44
C ALA A 29 -43.44 28.00 9.50
N GLU A 30 -44.19 27.58 8.48
CA GLU A 30 -44.83 26.25 8.41
C GLU A 30 -43.83 25.09 8.57
N PHE A 31 -42.59 25.27 8.10
CA PHE A 31 -41.54 24.24 8.21
C PHE A 31 -41.21 23.86 9.66
N LEU A 32 -41.47 24.75 10.63
CA LEU A 32 -41.26 24.50 12.05
C LEU A 32 -42.27 23.50 12.63
N LEU A 33 -43.38 23.21 11.94
CA LEU A 33 -44.30 22.16 12.37
C LEU A 33 -43.65 20.78 12.39
N ASN A 34 -42.66 20.54 11.52
CA ASN A 34 -41.97 19.25 11.42
C ASN A 34 -41.06 18.94 12.62
N VAL A 35 -40.74 19.96 13.43
CA VAL A 35 -39.88 19.79 14.62
C VAL A 35 -40.68 19.67 15.92
N ILE A 36 -42.01 19.79 15.84
CA ILE A 36 -42.88 19.63 17.00
C ILE A 36 -42.83 18.16 17.47
N PRO A 37 -42.55 17.91 18.77
CA PRO A 37 -42.48 16.56 19.30
C PRO A 37 -43.77 15.75 19.06
N PRO A 38 -43.68 14.44 18.75
CA PRO A 38 -44.84 13.61 18.39
C PRO A 38 -45.88 13.48 19.51
N GLU A 39 -45.51 13.75 20.77
CA GLU A 39 -46.44 13.81 21.90
C GLU A 39 -47.40 15.02 21.86
N ILE A 40 -47.12 16.03 21.03
CA ILE A 40 -47.99 17.18 20.82
C ILE A 40 -48.76 16.98 19.51
N LYS A 41 -50.09 16.89 19.61
CA LYS A 41 -50.95 16.76 18.42
C LYS A 41 -50.93 18.08 17.65
N VAL A 42 -50.68 18.03 16.34
CA VAL A 42 -50.72 19.21 15.46
C VAL A 42 -51.96 19.14 14.59
N LEU A 43 -52.78 20.19 14.62
CA LEU A 43 -53.94 20.36 13.73
C LEU A 43 -53.79 21.66 12.93
N LYS A 44 -54.35 21.71 11.72
CA LYS A 44 -54.31 22.90 10.85
C LYS A 44 -55.73 23.43 10.62
N ALA A 45 -55.89 24.75 10.66
CA ALA A 45 -57.11 25.43 10.23
C ALA A 45 -56.78 26.82 9.65
N ASN A 46 -57.07 27.00 8.37
CA ASN A 46 -56.69 28.16 7.56
C ASN A 46 -57.90 28.87 6.93
N SER A 47 -59.11 28.44 7.26
CA SER A 47 -60.36 29.07 6.84
C SER A 47 -61.40 29.00 7.95
N GLU A 48 -62.40 29.88 7.90
CA GLU A 48 -63.48 29.91 8.89
C GLU A 48 -64.23 28.56 9.00
N LEU A 49 -64.39 27.85 7.88
CA LEU A 49 -64.99 26.52 7.86
C LEU A 49 -64.09 25.48 8.55
N GLU A 50 -62.78 25.49 8.25
CA GLU A 50 -61.81 24.61 8.91
C GLU A 50 -61.69 24.90 10.41
N GLU A 51 -61.76 26.17 10.81
CA GLU A 51 -61.78 26.58 12.22
C GLU A 51 -63.00 26.00 12.94
N LEU A 52 -64.19 26.06 12.32
CA LEU A 52 -65.44 25.51 12.87
C LEU A 52 -65.38 23.99 13.00
N GLU A 53 -64.91 23.30 11.96
CA GLU A 53 -64.73 21.84 11.96
C GLU A 53 -63.73 21.40 13.03
N LEU A 54 -62.61 22.10 13.13
CA LEU A 54 -61.56 21.83 14.11
C LEU A 54 -62.06 22.07 15.54
N ARG A 55 -62.80 23.16 15.79
CA ARG A 55 -63.44 23.43 17.09
C ARG A 55 -64.41 22.32 17.48
N TYR A 56 -65.26 21.88 16.55
CA TYR A 56 -66.18 20.76 16.78
C TYR A 56 -65.42 19.47 17.10
N LYS A 57 -64.35 19.16 16.36
CA LYS A 57 -63.50 17.98 16.57
C LYS A 57 -62.84 17.97 17.94
N ILE A 58 -62.24 19.08 18.36
CA ILE A 58 -61.63 19.21 19.70
C ILE A 58 -62.67 18.99 20.80
N SER A 59 -63.87 19.54 20.61
CA SER A 59 -64.95 19.49 21.61
C SER A 59 -65.56 18.10 21.74
N LYS A 60 -65.59 17.32 20.65
CA LYS A 60 -66.15 15.97 20.60
C LYS A 60 -65.16 14.88 21.01
N GLU A 61 -63.88 15.02 20.65
CA GLU A 61 -62.84 14.00 20.91
C GLU A 61 -62.27 14.05 22.34
N ASN A 62 -62.65 15.04 23.16
CA ASN A 62 -62.18 15.22 24.55
C ASN A 62 -60.66 15.02 24.69
N ILE A 63 -59.90 15.70 23.81
CA ILE A 63 -58.46 15.52 23.64
C ILE A 63 -57.74 15.93 24.94
N VAL A 64 -57.21 14.94 25.68
CA VAL A 64 -56.45 15.13 26.94
C VAL A 64 -54.96 15.42 26.68
N GLN A 65 -54.51 15.28 25.43
CA GLN A 65 -53.12 15.51 25.03
C GLN A 65 -52.87 16.98 24.70
N LYS A 66 -51.62 17.45 24.91
CA LYS A 66 -51.17 18.79 24.52
C LYS A 66 -51.38 18.97 23.00
N LEU A 67 -51.98 20.09 22.61
CA LEU A 67 -52.43 20.35 21.24
C LEU A 67 -51.88 21.68 20.71
N THR A 68 -51.31 21.66 19.50
CA THR A 68 -50.95 22.87 18.74
C THR A 68 -51.84 23.00 17.51
N ILE A 69 -52.49 24.15 17.35
CA ILE A 69 -53.31 24.50 16.18
C ILE A 69 -52.52 25.49 15.34
N TYR A 70 -52.14 25.09 14.13
CA TYR A 70 -51.48 25.95 13.16
C TYR A 70 -52.51 26.67 12.28
N THR A 71 -52.31 27.97 12.05
CA THR A 71 -53.14 28.77 11.16
C THR A 71 -52.32 29.84 10.43
N ASN A 72 -52.65 30.06 9.15
CA ASN A 72 -52.18 31.21 8.39
C ASN A 72 -53.15 32.41 8.41
N THR A 73 -54.28 32.29 9.11
CA THR A 73 -55.23 33.40 9.30
C THR A 73 -54.68 34.34 10.38
N PRO A 74 -54.55 35.66 10.12
CA PRO A 74 -54.13 36.64 11.12
C PRO A 74 -55.00 36.57 12.39
N LYS A 75 -54.40 36.78 13.57
CA LYS A 75 -55.08 36.62 14.87
C LYS A 75 -56.38 37.44 14.94
N GLU A 76 -56.36 38.67 14.42
CA GLU A 76 -57.51 39.57 14.36
C GLU A 76 -58.70 39.04 13.54
N ASN A 77 -58.44 38.16 12.58
CA ASN A 77 -59.41 37.61 11.64
C ASN A 77 -59.90 36.20 12.03
N LEU A 78 -59.31 35.58 13.05
CA LEU A 78 -59.77 34.30 13.60
C LEU A 78 -61.18 34.46 14.20
N THR A 79 -62.03 33.45 14.00
CA THR A 79 -63.41 33.44 14.50
C THR A 79 -63.59 32.37 15.58
N PHE A 80 -63.57 31.10 15.19
CA PHE A 80 -63.94 30.00 16.08
C PHE A 80 -62.79 29.55 16.97
N ILE A 81 -61.54 29.61 16.49
CA ILE A 81 -60.36 29.22 17.28
C ILE A 81 -59.70 30.39 18.02
N ARG A 82 -60.16 31.63 17.78
CA ARG A 82 -59.66 32.84 18.47
C ARG A 82 -59.80 32.76 19.98
N GLU A 83 -60.87 32.11 20.45
CA GLU A 83 -61.09 31.86 21.87
C GLU A 83 -59.88 31.16 22.51
N TYR A 84 -59.30 30.15 21.84
CA TYR A 84 -58.12 29.44 22.34
C TYR A 84 -56.87 30.33 22.38
N CYS A 85 -56.75 31.32 21.49
CA CYS A 85 -55.66 32.30 21.56
C CYS A 85 -55.72 33.16 22.83
N GLU A 86 -56.93 33.43 23.34
CA GLU A 86 -57.16 34.30 24.49
C GLU A 86 -57.23 33.52 25.83
N THR A 87 -57.77 32.29 25.82
CA THR A 87 -57.95 31.47 27.04
C THR A 87 -56.77 30.56 27.33
N ASP A 88 -56.17 29.99 26.28
CA ASP A 88 -55.08 29.06 26.39
C ASP A 88 -53.75 29.77 26.12
N GLY A 89 -53.25 29.69 24.90
CA GLY A 89 -51.95 30.19 24.52
C GLY A 89 -51.88 30.54 23.04
N CYS A 90 -51.15 31.61 22.73
CA CYS A 90 -50.95 32.09 21.36
C CYS A 90 -49.46 32.34 21.12
N LEU A 91 -48.91 31.70 20.11
CA LEU A 91 -47.58 32.00 19.58
C LEU A 91 -47.77 32.62 18.20
N GLU A 92 -47.38 33.88 18.04
CA GLU A 92 -47.59 34.61 16.79
C GLU A 92 -46.24 34.94 16.14
N ILE A 93 -45.99 34.36 14.96
CA ILE A 93 -44.82 34.66 14.13
C ILE A 93 -45.33 35.39 12.88
N ARG A 94 -45.40 36.73 12.96
CA ARG A 94 -45.86 37.58 11.85
C ARG A 94 -44.89 37.62 10.67
N GLN A 95 -43.60 37.60 10.99
CA GLN A 95 -42.50 37.69 10.04
C GLN A 95 -41.36 36.80 10.52
N ILE A 96 -41.07 35.75 9.77
CA ILE A 96 -40.09 34.73 10.17
C ILE A 96 -38.68 35.31 10.31
N ASP A 97 -38.29 36.28 9.48
CA ASP A 97 -36.97 36.91 9.54
C ASP A 97 -36.77 37.73 10.81
N THR A 98 -37.82 38.41 11.28
CA THR A 98 -37.80 39.11 12.56
C THR A 98 -37.70 38.13 13.72
N TYR A 99 -38.44 37.02 13.66
CA TYR A 99 -38.33 35.94 14.66
C TYR A 99 -36.93 35.35 14.72
N ILE A 100 -36.33 35.00 13.58
CA ILE A 100 -34.97 34.44 13.52
C ILE A 100 -33.95 35.42 14.11
N LYS A 101 -33.98 36.70 13.70
CA LYS A 101 -33.10 37.74 14.24
C LYS A 101 -33.25 37.88 15.76
N ALA A 102 -34.48 37.88 16.26
CA ALA A 102 -34.77 37.96 17.68
C ALA A 102 -34.21 36.74 18.44
N MET A 103 -34.38 35.53 17.92
CA MET A 103 -33.87 34.31 18.57
C MET A 103 -32.35 34.26 18.58
N VAL A 104 -31.69 34.63 17.48
CA VAL A 104 -30.22 34.69 17.41
C VAL A 104 -29.67 35.76 18.36
N HIS A 105 -30.27 36.95 18.38
CA HIS A 105 -29.84 38.03 19.27
C HIS A 105 -30.04 37.65 20.74
N THR A 106 -31.23 37.17 21.11
CA THR A 106 -31.59 36.88 22.51
C THR A 106 -30.80 35.70 23.08
N ASN A 107 -30.61 34.64 22.29
CA ASN A 107 -29.95 33.42 22.78
C ASN A 107 -28.43 33.46 22.62
N LEU A 108 -27.90 34.15 21.61
CA LEU A 108 -26.47 34.10 21.24
C LEU A 108 -25.76 35.45 21.38
N GLY A 109 -26.48 36.56 21.51
CA GLY A 109 -25.90 37.91 21.56
C GLY A 109 -25.35 38.38 20.20
N LEU A 110 -25.83 37.82 19.09
CA LEU A 110 -25.32 38.07 17.75
C LEU A 110 -26.34 38.82 16.88
N ASN A 111 -25.85 39.64 15.95
CA ASN A 111 -26.67 40.34 14.95
C ASN A 111 -26.43 39.74 13.55
N LEU A 112 -27.51 39.45 12.82
CA LEU A 112 -27.45 38.90 11.47
C LEU A 112 -27.68 40.00 10.43
N HIS A 113 -26.76 40.10 9.46
CA HIS A 113 -26.85 40.98 8.30
C HIS A 113 -27.09 40.18 7.02
N LEU A 114 -28.25 39.51 6.97
CA LEU A 114 -28.69 38.68 5.84
C LEU A 114 -30.01 39.21 5.28
N THR A 115 -30.25 38.95 3.99
CA THR A 115 -31.55 39.21 3.35
C THR A 115 -32.65 38.30 3.92
N LYS A 116 -33.91 38.63 3.67
CA LYS A 116 -35.06 37.83 4.15
C LYS A 116 -34.98 36.38 3.67
N GLU A 117 -34.65 36.16 2.40
CA GLU A 117 -34.52 34.84 1.79
C GLU A 117 -33.36 34.04 2.39
N GLU A 118 -32.19 34.67 2.58
CA GLU A 118 -31.04 34.04 3.22
C GLU A 118 -31.31 33.64 4.68
N LEU A 119 -32.07 34.45 5.43
CA LEU A 119 -32.46 34.13 6.80
C LEU A 119 -33.39 32.92 6.86
N LEU A 120 -34.39 32.88 5.99
CA LEU A 120 -35.31 31.74 5.92
C LEU A 120 -34.56 30.45 5.60
N THR A 121 -33.64 30.48 4.64
CA THR A 121 -32.82 29.32 4.27
C THR A 121 -31.86 28.92 5.37
N ALA A 122 -31.19 29.88 6.02
CA ALA A 122 -30.36 29.62 7.19
C ALA A 122 -31.16 28.95 8.32
N ALA A 123 -32.39 29.40 8.56
CA ALA A 123 -33.26 28.81 9.57
C ALA A 123 -33.62 27.35 9.23
N LYS A 124 -34.08 27.08 8.00
CA LYS A 124 -34.37 25.72 7.54
C LYS A 124 -33.16 24.78 7.69
N ILE A 125 -31.96 25.22 7.29
CA ILE A 125 -30.71 24.44 7.40
C ILE A 125 -30.27 24.25 8.87
N SER A 126 -30.61 25.18 9.75
CA SER A 126 -30.22 25.11 11.16
C SER A 126 -30.95 24.06 11.99
N ILE A 127 -32.00 23.40 11.46
CA ILE A 127 -32.71 22.33 12.16
C ILE A 127 -31.73 21.18 12.46
N GLY A 128 -31.69 20.72 13.71
CA GLY A 128 -30.71 19.73 14.17
C GLY A 128 -29.26 20.21 14.28
N ARG A 129 -28.94 21.44 13.86
CA ARG A 129 -27.60 22.05 14.02
C ARG A 129 -27.45 22.72 15.39
N ASP A 130 -26.22 22.82 15.87
CA ASP A 130 -25.91 23.41 17.18
C ASP A 130 -25.62 24.93 17.09
N ARG A 131 -25.11 25.49 18.19
CA ARG A 131 -24.74 26.91 18.29
C ARG A 131 -23.64 27.31 17.33
N SER A 132 -22.74 26.39 16.99
CA SER A 132 -21.57 26.65 16.16
C SER A 132 -21.98 27.13 14.77
N TYR A 133 -23.03 26.54 14.18
CA TYR A 133 -23.57 26.94 12.87
C TYR A 133 -23.94 28.43 12.80
N TRP A 134 -24.70 28.92 13.79
CA TRP A 134 -25.12 30.32 13.81
C TRP A 134 -23.96 31.28 14.08
N MET A 135 -22.97 30.88 14.87
CA MET A 135 -21.74 31.67 15.06
C MET A 135 -20.95 31.82 13.76
N GLU A 136 -20.77 30.72 13.02
CA GLU A 136 -20.05 30.74 11.74
C GLU A 136 -20.79 31.58 10.70
N LEU A 137 -22.12 31.44 10.62
CA LEU A 137 -22.97 32.23 9.73
C LEU A 137 -22.88 33.74 10.00
N VAL A 138 -22.75 34.16 11.26
CA VAL A 138 -22.56 35.58 11.63
C VAL A 138 -21.16 36.08 11.24
N HIS A 139 -20.12 35.27 11.43
CA HIS A 139 -18.75 35.68 11.16
C HIS A 139 -18.40 35.70 9.67
N LYS A 140 -18.93 34.76 8.89
CA LYS A 140 -18.55 34.55 7.49
C LYS A 140 -19.68 34.92 6.51
N GLY A 141 -20.90 35.18 6.99
CA GLY A 141 -22.03 35.66 6.19
C GLY A 141 -22.70 34.58 5.35
N ALA A 142 -23.46 35.00 4.32
CA ALA A 142 -24.31 34.12 3.50
C ALA A 142 -23.58 32.96 2.79
N SER A 143 -22.24 33.02 2.70
CA SER A 143 -21.43 31.92 2.17
C SER A 143 -21.57 30.64 3.00
N GLU A 144 -21.78 30.73 4.32
CA GLU A 144 -21.92 29.56 5.20
C GLU A 144 -23.29 28.89 5.14
N ILE A 145 -24.29 29.53 4.52
CA ILE A 145 -25.61 28.90 4.33
C ILE A 145 -25.45 27.59 3.56
N PHE A 146 -24.53 27.59 2.58
CA PHE A 146 -24.09 26.36 1.93
C PHE A 146 -22.56 26.39 1.88
N ASP A 147 -21.92 25.74 2.84
CA ASP A 147 -20.48 25.48 2.76
C ASP A 147 -20.22 24.46 1.65
N LEU A 148 -20.00 24.97 0.43
CA LEU A 148 -19.74 24.13 -0.74
C LEU A 148 -18.50 23.25 -0.57
N ASN A 149 -17.53 23.68 0.24
CA ASN A 149 -16.36 22.88 0.55
C ASN A 149 -16.77 21.60 1.28
N GLN A 150 -17.73 21.66 2.21
CA GLN A 150 -18.22 20.47 2.90
C GLN A 150 -19.30 19.71 2.13
N MET A 151 -20.15 20.42 1.39
CA MET A 151 -21.37 19.88 0.80
C MET A 151 -21.19 19.23 -0.57
N LEU A 152 -20.20 19.68 -1.37
CA LEU A 152 -20.06 19.18 -2.74
C LEU A 152 -19.61 17.72 -2.83
N LEU A 153 -18.81 17.21 -1.90
CA LEU A 153 -18.39 15.80 -1.95
C LEU A 153 -19.53 14.82 -1.64
N PRO A 154 -20.32 14.99 -0.55
CA PRO A 154 -21.53 14.20 -0.35
C PRO A 154 -22.51 14.31 -1.52
N PHE A 155 -22.68 15.51 -2.07
CA PHE A 155 -23.52 15.73 -3.25
C PHE A 155 -23.01 14.97 -4.48
N LEU A 156 -21.71 14.98 -4.75
CA LEU A 156 -21.12 14.23 -5.87
C LEU A 156 -21.23 12.71 -5.65
N LYS A 157 -21.16 12.25 -4.39
CA LYS A 157 -21.27 10.83 -4.04
C LYS A 157 -22.63 10.24 -4.36
N ASP A 158 -23.70 10.87 -3.86
CA ASP A 158 -25.08 10.50 -4.21
C ASP A 158 -25.93 11.78 -4.36
N PRO A 159 -26.06 12.31 -5.59
CA PRO A 159 -26.80 13.54 -5.83
C PRO A 159 -28.28 13.43 -5.49
N LYS A 160 -28.88 12.24 -5.61
CA LYS A 160 -30.31 12.06 -5.41
C LYS A 160 -30.64 11.96 -3.93
N GLU A 161 -29.90 11.13 -3.20
CA GLU A 161 -30.05 10.97 -1.75
C GLU A 161 -29.79 12.31 -1.05
N PHE A 162 -28.65 12.97 -1.36
CA PHE A 162 -28.28 14.25 -0.78
C PHE A 162 -29.35 15.33 -0.95
N MET A 163 -29.98 15.39 -2.13
CA MET A 163 -31.02 16.38 -2.40
C MET A 163 -32.38 16.00 -1.79
N SER A 164 -32.64 14.70 -1.56
CA SER A 164 -33.89 14.23 -0.94
C SER A 164 -34.01 14.56 0.54
N GLU A 165 -32.88 14.79 1.21
CA GLU A 165 -32.82 15.25 2.60
C GLU A 165 -33.14 16.75 2.75
N MET A 166 -33.20 17.50 1.64
CA MET A 166 -33.43 18.94 1.63
C MET A 166 -34.87 19.28 1.26
N ASP A 167 -35.39 20.34 1.89
CA ASP A 167 -36.62 20.98 1.44
C ASP A 167 -36.49 21.51 0.00
N ILE A 168 -37.60 21.57 -0.74
CA ILE A 168 -37.62 21.91 -2.17
C ILE A 168 -37.00 23.29 -2.44
N GLU A 169 -37.28 24.28 -1.58
CA GLU A 169 -36.73 25.63 -1.73
C GLU A 169 -35.22 25.68 -1.42
N VAL A 170 -34.79 24.94 -0.39
CA VAL A 170 -33.36 24.83 -0.01
C VAL A 170 -32.57 24.14 -1.12
N SER A 171 -33.13 23.07 -1.68
CA SER A 171 -32.58 22.31 -2.82
C SER A 171 -32.40 23.19 -4.06
N LYS A 172 -33.38 24.06 -4.35
CA LYS A 172 -33.31 25.04 -5.43
C LYS A 172 -32.15 26.04 -5.23
N MET A 173 -32.06 26.64 -4.05
CA MET A 173 -31.01 27.61 -3.72
C MET A 173 -29.61 27.00 -3.68
N PHE A 174 -29.48 25.76 -3.17
CA PHE A 174 -28.24 25.00 -3.27
C PHE A 174 -27.82 24.86 -4.74
N SER A 175 -28.76 24.47 -5.60
CA SER A 175 -28.49 24.29 -7.03
C SER A 175 -28.08 25.57 -7.74
N GLU A 176 -28.72 26.70 -7.42
CA GLU A 176 -28.34 28.04 -7.93
C GLU A 176 -26.93 28.43 -7.49
N LYS A 177 -26.59 28.18 -6.23
CA LYS A 177 -25.26 28.49 -5.69
C LYS A 177 -24.17 27.61 -6.29
N VAL A 178 -24.45 26.32 -6.51
CA VAL A 178 -23.54 25.40 -7.20
C VAL A 178 -23.33 25.84 -8.66
N ALA A 179 -24.40 26.19 -9.39
CA ALA A 179 -24.31 26.69 -10.76
C ALA A 179 -23.42 27.95 -10.84
N LYS A 180 -23.64 28.92 -9.94
CA LYS A 180 -22.80 30.11 -9.82
C LYS A 180 -21.35 29.78 -9.49
N PHE A 181 -21.11 28.82 -8.60
CA PHE A 181 -19.76 28.40 -8.20
C PHE A 181 -18.96 27.81 -9.37
N ILE A 182 -19.62 27.06 -10.25
CA ILE A 182 -19.02 26.53 -11.49
C ILE A 182 -19.09 27.52 -12.67
N GLN A 183 -19.55 28.75 -12.44
CA GLN A 183 -19.71 29.80 -13.47
C GLN A 183 -20.66 29.38 -14.61
N ALA A 184 -21.68 28.59 -14.30
CA ALA A 184 -22.75 28.21 -15.22
C ALA A 184 -24.03 29.00 -14.92
N ASP A 185 -24.85 29.21 -15.95
CA ASP A 185 -26.20 29.74 -15.77
C ASP A 185 -27.08 28.71 -15.07
N TYR A 186 -27.86 29.16 -14.10
CA TYR A 186 -28.79 28.29 -13.41
C TYR A 186 -29.98 27.93 -14.30
N ILE A 187 -30.20 26.62 -14.46
CA ILE A 187 -31.38 26.05 -15.11
C ILE A 187 -31.92 24.96 -14.18
N GLN A 188 -33.24 24.93 -13.98
CA GLN A 188 -33.87 23.87 -13.21
C GLN A 188 -33.63 22.52 -13.90
N GLN A 189 -32.94 21.62 -13.20
CA GLN A 189 -32.49 20.34 -13.75
C GLN A 189 -32.37 19.27 -12.67
N PRO A 190 -32.33 17.98 -13.04
CA PRO A 190 -32.11 16.90 -12.08
C PRO A 190 -30.78 17.05 -11.33
N ALA A 191 -30.76 16.63 -10.06
CA ALA A 191 -29.57 16.65 -9.20
C ALA A 191 -28.35 15.99 -9.85
N GLN A 192 -28.55 14.84 -10.49
CA GLN A 192 -27.48 14.13 -11.20
C GLN A 192 -26.90 14.96 -12.35
N THR A 193 -27.72 15.72 -13.07
CA THR A 193 -27.27 16.57 -14.18
C THR A 193 -26.38 17.70 -13.66
N LEU A 194 -26.77 18.34 -12.55
CA LEU A 194 -25.96 19.36 -11.90
C LEU A 194 -24.64 18.79 -11.36
N ALA A 195 -24.66 17.62 -10.72
CA ALA A 195 -23.46 16.94 -10.26
C ALA A 195 -22.50 16.61 -11.41
N ASN A 196 -23.03 16.16 -12.55
CA ASN A 196 -22.25 15.94 -13.77
C ASN A 196 -21.61 17.24 -14.28
N GLN A 197 -22.30 18.38 -14.22
CA GLN A 197 -21.74 19.69 -14.60
C GLN A 197 -20.60 20.13 -13.67
N VAL A 198 -20.71 19.87 -12.36
CA VAL A 198 -19.63 20.12 -11.40
C VAL A 198 -18.40 19.28 -11.76
N ALA A 199 -18.57 17.98 -11.92
CA ALA A 199 -17.48 17.08 -12.30
C ALA A 199 -16.86 17.49 -13.66
N GLN A 200 -17.71 17.84 -14.64
CA GLN A 200 -17.27 18.33 -15.94
C GLN A 200 -16.45 19.61 -15.83
N SER A 201 -16.87 20.57 -15.01
CA SER A 201 -16.14 21.82 -14.79
C SER A 201 -14.76 21.57 -14.16
N ILE A 202 -14.68 20.65 -13.21
CA ILE A 202 -13.41 20.23 -12.61
C ILE A 202 -12.49 19.61 -13.67
N PHE A 203 -12.99 18.62 -14.40
CA PHE A 203 -12.21 17.86 -15.37
C PHE A 203 -11.78 18.69 -16.57
N GLN A 204 -12.66 19.53 -17.12
CA GLN A 204 -12.29 20.47 -18.18
C GLN A 204 -11.28 21.50 -17.69
N GLY A 205 -11.43 22.01 -16.46
CA GLY A 205 -10.46 22.91 -15.85
C GLY A 205 -9.07 22.30 -15.71
N LEU A 206 -8.98 20.99 -15.41
CA LEU A 206 -7.71 20.25 -15.39
C LEU A 206 -7.12 20.08 -16.80
N LEU A 207 -7.95 19.75 -17.80
CA LEU A 207 -7.49 19.59 -19.19
C LEU A 207 -7.04 20.91 -19.83
N MET A 208 -7.63 22.03 -19.45
CA MET A 208 -7.26 23.37 -19.91
C MET A 208 -6.21 24.04 -19.01
N ASN A 209 -5.84 23.39 -17.90
CA ASN A 209 -4.92 23.88 -16.88
C ASN A 209 -5.28 25.29 -16.35
N ASN A 210 -6.57 25.50 -16.11
CA ASN A 210 -7.15 26.77 -15.65
C ASN A 210 -8.21 26.57 -14.54
N LEU A 211 -8.14 25.47 -13.81
CA LEU A 211 -9.06 25.15 -12.73
C LEU A 211 -9.05 26.24 -11.63
N SER A 212 -10.23 26.73 -11.27
CA SER A 212 -10.37 27.74 -10.20
C SER A 212 -9.91 27.20 -8.85
N SER A 213 -9.47 28.09 -7.95
CA SER A 213 -8.96 27.70 -6.62
C SER A 213 -9.98 26.91 -5.81
N GLY A 214 -11.25 27.34 -5.80
CA GLY A 214 -12.33 26.63 -5.12
C GLY A 214 -12.55 25.23 -5.67
N LEU A 215 -12.66 25.06 -6.99
CA LEU A 215 -12.83 23.73 -7.59
C LEU A 215 -11.60 22.85 -7.41
N LYS A 216 -10.40 23.43 -7.36
CA LYS A 216 -9.17 22.70 -7.05
C LYS A 216 -9.19 22.14 -5.63
N GLU A 217 -9.68 22.89 -4.65
CA GLU A 217 -9.82 22.42 -3.27
C GLU A 217 -10.78 21.22 -3.18
N ILE A 218 -11.94 21.31 -3.84
CA ILE A 218 -12.90 20.20 -3.94
C ILE A 218 -12.24 18.99 -4.59
N TYR A 219 -11.56 19.18 -5.71
CA TYR A 219 -10.88 18.10 -6.44
C TYR A 219 -9.83 17.39 -5.58
N THR A 220 -8.95 18.14 -4.90
CA THR A 220 -7.93 17.57 -4.03
C THR A 220 -8.56 16.74 -2.93
N ARG A 221 -9.61 17.24 -2.28
CA ARG A 221 -10.33 16.47 -1.24
C ARG A 221 -11.06 15.25 -1.80
N TRP A 222 -11.60 15.34 -3.01
CA TRP A 222 -12.26 14.21 -3.67
C TRP A 222 -11.26 13.09 -3.96
N GLU A 223 -10.11 13.45 -4.51
CA GLU A 223 -9.01 12.53 -4.83
C GLU A 223 -8.40 11.90 -3.56
N ASP A 224 -8.27 12.68 -2.49
CA ASP A 224 -7.73 12.23 -1.21
C ASP A 224 -8.67 11.29 -0.43
N SER A 225 -9.96 11.29 -0.75
CA SER A 225 -11.00 10.65 0.06
C SER A 225 -11.23 9.17 -0.28
N SER A 226 -10.83 8.25 0.61
CA SER A 226 -11.10 6.82 0.48
C SER A 226 -12.60 6.48 0.36
N GLU A 227 -13.46 7.23 1.05
CA GLU A 227 -14.92 7.03 1.03
C GLU A 227 -15.58 7.41 -0.30
N ASN A 228 -14.94 8.26 -1.10
CA ASN A 228 -15.48 8.83 -2.33
C ASN A 228 -14.76 8.32 -3.59
N THR A 229 -13.84 7.35 -3.44
CA THR A 229 -13.09 6.75 -4.55
C THR A 229 -14.01 6.16 -5.61
N VAL A 230 -15.08 5.48 -5.19
CA VAL A 230 -16.03 4.84 -6.12
C VAL A 230 -16.72 5.90 -6.98
N SER A 231 -17.30 6.93 -6.36
CA SER A 231 -17.97 8.00 -7.10
C SER A 231 -17.01 8.73 -8.02
N PHE A 232 -15.81 9.08 -7.53
CA PHE A 232 -14.76 9.72 -8.33
C PHE A 232 -14.45 8.95 -9.62
N ASN A 233 -14.19 7.64 -9.50
CA ASN A 233 -13.89 6.79 -10.65
C ASN A 233 -15.10 6.64 -11.59
N THR A 234 -16.33 6.63 -11.06
CA THR A 234 -17.55 6.64 -11.89
C THR A 234 -17.65 7.90 -12.75
N TYR A 235 -17.38 9.09 -12.20
CA TYR A 235 -17.39 10.32 -13.01
C TYR A 235 -16.26 10.34 -14.04
N ILE A 236 -15.06 9.85 -13.71
CA ILE A 236 -13.97 9.73 -14.68
C ILE A 236 -14.39 8.83 -15.85
N ALA A 237 -14.97 7.66 -15.56
CA ALA A 237 -15.38 6.70 -16.58
C ALA A 237 -16.47 7.24 -17.52
N ASN A 238 -17.38 8.07 -16.99
CA ASN A 238 -18.48 8.66 -17.75
C ASN A 238 -18.12 9.99 -18.43
N PHE A 239 -16.95 10.55 -18.14
CA PHE A 239 -16.54 11.82 -18.71
C PHE A 239 -16.14 11.67 -20.19
N LYS A 240 -16.78 12.47 -21.06
CA LYS A 240 -16.42 12.53 -22.46
C LYS A 240 -15.10 13.30 -22.63
N LEU A 241 -14.01 12.54 -22.70
CA LEU A 241 -12.66 13.10 -22.82
C LEU A 241 -12.41 13.72 -24.21
N GLU A 242 -12.10 15.02 -24.24
CA GLU A 242 -11.67 15.75 -25.42
C GLU A 242 -10.44 16.61 -25.08
N VAL A 243 -9.27 16.26 -25.62
CA VAL A 243 -8.00 16.95 -25.33
C VAL A 243 -7.56 17.75 -26.54
N LYS A 244 -7.54 19.09 -26.41
CA LYS A 244 -7.12 19.99 -27.51
C LYS A 244 -5.61 20.19 -27.59
N ALA A 245 -4.93 20.26 -26.45
CA ALA A 245 -3.50 20.52 -26.35
C ALA A 245 -2.89 19.61 -25.30
N LEU A 246 -2.39 18.45 -25.75
CA LEU A 246 -1.97 17.34 -24.90
C LEU A 246 -0.97 17.77 -23.80
N TRP A 247 0.10 18.46 -24.16
CA TRP A 247 1.14 18.92 -23.23
C TRP A 247 0.80 20.20 -22.44
N LYS A 248 -0.42 20.74 -22.58
CA LYS A 248 -0.89 21.90 -21.80
C LYS A 248 -1.83 21.49 -20.66
N VAL A 249 -2.18 20.21 -20.55
CA VAL A 249 -3.02 19.71 -19.44
C VAL A 249 -2.31 19.86 -18.10
N SER A 250 -3.08 20.03 -17.03
CA SER A 250 -2.58 20.04 -15.66
C SER A 250 -1.90 18.70 -15.34
N VAL A 251 -0.74 18.72 -14.68
CA VAL A 251 -0.05 17.52 -14.19
C VAL A 251 -0.88 16.70 -13.20
N ASP A 252 -1.95 17.27 -12.64
CA ASP A 252 -2.87 16.64 -11.69
C ASP A 252 -4.04 15.92 -12.37
N HIS A 253 -4.09 15.81 -13.71
CA HIS A 253 -5.22 15.17 -14.38
C HIS A 253 -5.39 13.67 -13.98
N PRO A 254 -6.62 13.13 -13.89
CA PRO A 254 -6.86 11.74 -13.51
C PRO A 254 -6.95 10.75 -14.69
N PHE A 255 -6.82 11.23 -15.93
CA PHE A 255 -7.13 10.42 -17.12
C PHE A 255 -5.94 9.58 -17.62
N VAL A 256 -6.01 8.26 -17.42
CA VAL A 256 -5.00 7.30 -17.90
C VAL A 256 -4.79 7.39 -19.42
N SER A 257 -5.87 7.54 -20.19
CA SER A 257 -5.81 7.65 -21.67
C SER A 257 -5.09 8.90 -22.17
N VAL A 258 -4.93 9.94 -21.33
CA VAL A 258 -4.12 11.12 -21.65
C VAL A 258 -2.64 10.80 -21.49
N ASP A 259 -2.25 10.12 -20.40
CA ASP A 259 -0.88 9.63 -20.21
C ASP A 259 -0.49 8.64 -21.32
N GLU A 260 -1.42 7.80 -21.78
CA GLU A 260 -1.17 6.88 -22.90
C GLU A 260 -0.91 7.62 -24.23
N GLN A 261 -1.70 8.66 -24.54
CA GLN A 261 -1.47 9.48 -25.74
C GLN A 261 -0.15 10.25 -25.66
N MET A 262 0.21 10.74 -24.48
CA MET A 262 1.50 11.40 -24.26
C MET A 262 2.66 10.43 -24.46
N LEU A 263 2.50 9.20 -23.97
CA LEU A 263 3.50 8.15 -24.16
C LEU A 263 3.66 7.83 -25.66
N ASP A 264 2.57 7.78 -26.43
CA ASP A 264 2.64 7.59 -27.88
C ASP A 264 3.43 8.72 -28.57
N GLU A 265 3.23 9.99 -28.19
CA GLU A 265 4.03 11.11 -28.70
C GLU A 265 5.51 11.01 -28.28
N VAL A 266 5.79 10.63 -27.04
CA VAL A 266 7.15 10.42 -26.53
C VAL A 266 7.86 9.33 -27.31
N ILE A 267 7.18 8.21 -27.58
CA ILE A 267 7.71 7.11 -28.36
C ILE A 267 8.03 7.56 -29.80
N ALA A 268 7.10 8.30 -30.42
CA ALA A 268 7.29 8.82 -31.78
C ALA A 268 8.47 9.79 -31.91
N HIS A 269 8.80 10.52 -30.83
CA HIS A 269 9.93 11.47 -30.76
C HIS A 269 11.14 10.94 -29.99
N SER A 270 11.22 9.63 -29.74
CA SER A 270 12.28 9.05 -28.90
C SER A 270 13.71 9.31 -29.43
N GLY A 271 13.87 9.51 -30.74
CA GLY A 271 15.14 9.92 -31.36
C GLY A 271 15.44 11.43 -31.32
N ASP A 272 14.48 12.29 -30.97
CA ASP A 272 14.64 13.74 -30.92
C ASP A 272 14.99 14.21 -29.50
N LYS A 273 16.29 14.32 -29.23
CA LYS A 273 16.81 14.74 -27.92
C LYS A 273 16.33 16.13 -27.49
N ALA A 274 16.13 17.06 -28.44
CA ALA A 274 15.70 18.41 -28.12
C ALA A 274 14.23 18.41 -27.68
N TRP A 275 13.37 17.69 -28.41
CA TRP A 275 11.96 17.52 -28.06
C TRP A 275 11.80 16.82 -26.70
N ILE A 276 12.55 15.73 -26.47
CA ILE A 276 12.49 15.00 -25.20
C ILE A 276 12.94 15.88 -24.04
N SER A 277 14.03 16.63 -24.21
CA SER A 277 14.51 17.58 -23.19
C SER A 277 13.48 18.68 -22.87
N GLU A 278 12.70 19.13 -23.86
CA GLU A 278 11.64 20.11 -23.67
C GLU A 278 10.50 19.55 -22.81
N LYS A 279 10.10 18.28 -23.03
CA LYS A 279 8.97 17.65 -22.32
C LYS A 279 9.35 17.04 -20.97
N LEU A 280 10.63 16.75 -20.75
CA LEU A 280 11.13 16.08 -19.56
C LEU A 280 10.70 16.71 -18.23
N PRO A 281 10.66 18.06 -18.06
CA PRO A 281 10.18 18.67 -16.82
C PRO A 281 8.73 18.29 -16.48
N TRP A 282 7.85 18.24 -17.48
CA TRP A 282 6.45 17.85 -17.30
C TRP A 282 6.36 16.37 -16.92
N ILE A 283 7.06 15.49 -17.65
CA ILE A 283 7.07 14.04 -17.39
C ILE A 283 7.63 13.75 -15.98
N THR A 284 8.67 14.47 -15.56
CA THR A 284 9.27 14.35 -14.23
C THR A 284 8.32 14.81 -13.12
N ALA A 285 7.54 15.88 -13.36
CA ALA A 285 6.50 16.30 -12.43
C ALA A 285 5.39 15.24 -12.34
N ARG A 286 4.96 14.69 -13.47
CA ARG A 286 3.93 13.65 -13.56
C ARG A 286 4.35 12.35 -12.89
N SER A 287 5.61 11.91 -13.04
CA SER A 287 6.11 10.67 -12.43
C SER A 287 6.10 10.69 -10.90
N LYS A 288 6.14 11.88 -10.29
CA LYS A 288 6.09 12.09 -8.84
C LYS A 288 4.68 12.41 -8.34
N ASN A 289 3.73 12.64 -9.25
CA ASN A 289 2.39 13.09 -8.94
C ASN A 289 1.59 12.01 -8.19
N LYS A 290 0.78 12.43 -7.19
CA LYS A 290 -0.02 11.52 -6.37
C LYS A 290 -1.21 10.95 -7.13
N VAL A 291 -1.89 11.78 -7.92
CA VAL A 291 -3.04 11.39 -8.73
C VAL A 291 -2.64 10.32 -9.74
N ALA A 292 -1.52 10.53 -10.44
CA ALA A 292 -0.97 9.55 -11.38
C ALA A 292 -0.80 8.17 -10.72
N LYS A 293 -0.19 8.12 -9.53
CA LYS A 293 0.02 6.89 -8.77
C LYS A 293 -1.28 6.20 -8.35
N ARG A 294 -2.30 6.95 -7.92
CA ARG A 294 -3.61 6.36 -7.57
C ARG A 294 -4.33 5.77 -8.77
N GLN A 295 -4.13 6.35 -9.94
CA GLN A 295 -4.65 5.84 -11.21
C GLN A 295 -3.76 4.71 -11.80
N ASN A 296 -2.82 4.17 -11.01
CA ASN A 296 -1.86 3.13 -11.40
C ASN A 296 -0.97 3.51 -12.60
N ILE A 297 -0.74 4.81 -12.83
CA ILE A 297 0.20 5.31 -13.81
C ILE A 297 1.59 5.31 -13.18
N CYS A 298 2.26 4.16 -13.31
CA CYS A 298 3.54 3.90 -12.67
C CYS A 298 4.70 3.72 -13.65
N PHE A 299 4.54 4.07 -14.93
CA PHE A 299 5.55 3.84 -15.97
C PHE A 299 6.43 5.07 -16.27
N TRP A 300 6.04 6.27 -15.86
CA TRP A 300 6.77 7.49 -16.25
C TRP A 300 8.19 7.55 -15.69
N SER A 301 8.44 7.04 -14.48
CA SER A 301 9.81 6.97 -13.92
C SER A 301 10.74 6.09 -14.75
N GLU A 302 10.19 5.01 -15.29
CA GLU A 302 10.88 3.99 -16.07
C GLU A 302 11.15 4.53 -17.48
N ILE A 303 10.20 5.26 -18.06
CA ILE A 303 10.37 6.00 -19.32
C ILE A 303 11.49 7.05 -19.17
N ILE A 304 11.48 7.84 -18.09
CA ILE A 304 12.56 8.81 -17.83
C ILE A 304 13.91 8.10 -17.76
N GLN A 305 13.99 7.00 -17.00
CA GLN A 305 15.23 6.24 -16.84
C GLN A 305 15.76 5.73 -18.17
N LEU A 306 14.92 5.20 -19.07
CA LEU A 306 15.36 4.74 -20.39
C LEU A 306 15.80 5.89 -21.30
N LEU A 307 14.98 6.95 -21.42
CA LEU A 307 15.22 8.03 -22.38
C LEU A 307 16.39 8.94 -22.02
N THR A 308 16.70 9.05 -20.73
CA THR A 308 17.78 9.93 -20.23
C THR A 308 19.06 9.18 -19.89
N PHE A 309 19.08 7.85 -20.07
CA PHE A 309 20.27 7.05 -19.80
C PHE A 309 21.39 7.41 -20.79
N ASP A 310 22.55 7.75 -20.24
CA ASP A 310 23.76 7.99 -21.04
C ASP A 310 24.71 6.80 -20.95
N SER A 311 24.92 6.14 -22.09
CA SER A 311 25.87 5.03 -22.24
C SER A 311 27.30 5.48 -22.55
N SER A 312 27.56 6.79 -22.70
CA SER A 312 28.88 7.31 -23.09
C SER A 312 30.00 6.86 -22.15
N ALA A 313 29.74 6.84 -20.85
CA ALA A 313 30.69 6.45 -19.80
C ALA A 313 31.14 4.98 -19.89
N ILE A 314 30.36 4.10 -20.53
CA ILE A 314 30.65 2.66 -20.61
C ILE A 314 31.92 2.41 -21.43
N ASN A 315 32.14 3.19 -22.49
CA ASN A 315 33.29 2.99 -23.38
C ASN A 315 34.64 3.25 -22.68
N ALA A 316 34.64 4.01 -21.58
CA ALA A 316 35.84 4.33 -20.81
C ALA A 316 36.23 3.24 -19.79
N LEU A 317 35.39 2.22 -19.56
CA LEU A 317 35.60 1.18 -18.56
C LEU A 317 36.68 0.17 -19.03
N ASP A 318 37.86 0.18 -18.45
CA ASP A 318 39.03 -0.51 -19.01
C ASP A 318 39.27 -1.93 -18.48
N ASN A 319 38.44 -2.42 -17.56
CA ASN A 319 38.55 -3.76 -16.98
C ASN A 319 37.20 -4.33 -16.52
N LEU A 320 37.16 -5.65 -16.28
CA LEU A 320 35.93 -6.37 -15.94
C LEU A 320 35.29 -5.88 -14.63
N GLU A 321 36.09 -5.60 -13.61
CA GLU A 321 35.63 -5.12 -12.30
C GLU A 321 34.95 -3.75 -12.42
N SER A 322 35.49 -2.85 -13.25
CA SER A 322 34.91 -1.54 -13.53
C SER A 322 33.58 -1.65 -14.27
N VAL A 323 33.45 -2.60 -15.21
CA VAL A 323 32.18 -2.90 -15.89
C VAL A 323 31.15 -3.48 -14.92
N ALA A 324 31.55 -4.41 -14.06
CA ALA A 324 30.68 -4.98 -13.04
C ALA A 324 30.19 -3.93 -12.04
N ALA A 325 31.11 -3.08 -11.55
CA ALA A 325 30.78 -1.97 -10.67
C ALA A 325 29.85 -0.95 -11.34
N TYR A 326 30.06 -0.64 -12.62
CA TYR A 326 29.16 0.23 -13.38
C TYR A 326 27.76 -0.38 -13.50
N TYR A 327 27.67 -1.68 -13.77
CA TYR A 327 26.40 -2.39 -13.79
C TYR A 327 25.66 -2.25 -12.45
N ALA A 328 26.34 -2.61 -11.35
CA ALA A 328 25.78 -2.63 -10.01
C ALA A 328 25.41 -1.25 -9.44
N ASN A 329 26.04 -0.16 -9.92
CA ASN A 329 25.75 1.20 -9.45
C ASN A 329 24.84 2.01 -10.38
N THR A 330 24.83 1.67 -11.68
CA THR A 330 24.24 2.51 -12.71
C THR A 330 23.30 1.73 -13.62
N PHE A 331 23.79 0.70 -14.32
CA PHE A 331 23.01 0.03 -15.38
C PHE A 331 21.81 -0.78 -14.87
N TYR A 332 21.89 -1.35 -13.66
CA TYR A 332 20.79 -2.12 -13.07
C TYR A 332 19.46 -1.34 -13.02
N LYS A 333 19.51 0.00 -12.98
CA LYS A 333 18.34 0.89 -13.00
C LYS A 333 17.63 0.82 -14.36
N THR A 334 18.40 0.71 -15.43
CA THR A 334 17.92 0.56 -16.80
C THR A 334 17.30 -0.82 -17.01
N ASP A 335 17.91 -1.89 -16.47
CA ASP A 335 17.31 -3.24 -16.46
C ASP A 335 15.97 -3.26 -15.70
N ARG A 336 15.94 -2.64 -14.51
CA ARG A 336 14.71 -2.50 -13.72
C ARG A 336 13.63 -1.74 -14.51
N ALA A 337 14.01 -0.65 -15.18
CA ALA A 337 13.09 0.16 -15.96
C ALA A 337 12.45 -0.65 -17.10
N ILE A 338 13.25 -1.34 -17.92
CA ILE A 338 12.70 -2.13 -19.02
C ILE A 338 11.83 -3.29 -18.51
N ARG A 339 12.21 -3.95 -17.40
CA ARG A 339 11.40 -5.01 -16.78
C ARG A 339 10.01 -4.52 -16.38
N LYS A 340 9.93 -3.36 -15.75
CA LYS A 340 8.64 -2.75 -15.37
C LYS A 340 7.81 -2.32 -16.57
N LEU A 341 8.47 -1.86 -17.64
CA LEU A 341 7.82 -1.55 -18.91
C LEU A 341 7.30 -2.80 -19.61
N TYR A 342 8.02 -3.93 -19.56
CA TYR A 342 7.49 -5.23 -19.98
C TYR A 342 6.23 -5.57 -19.18
N THR A 343 6.27 -5.43 -17.85
CA THR A 343 5.10 -5.70 -17.00
C THR A 343 3.88 -4.86 -17.39
N SER A 344 4.11 -3.60 -17.77
CA SER A 344 3.06 -2.64 -18.13
C SER A 344 2.53 -2.81 -19.55
N PHE A 345 3.40 -3.13 -20.51
CA PHE A 345 3.12 -2.99 -21.94
C PHE A 345 3.36 -4.26 -22.77
N LEU A 346 3.57 -5.44 -22.16
CA LEU A 346 3.78 -6.68 -22.91
C LEU A 346 2.68 -6.99 -23.93
N ASN A 347 1.43 -6.65 -23.59
CA ASN A 347 0.27 -6.83 -24.47
C ASN A 347 0.06 -5.66 -25.46
N GLN A 348 0.94 -4.66 -25.46
CA GLN A 348 0.88 -3.46 -26.31
C GLN A 348 2.17 -3.35 -27.16
N PRO A 349 2.41 -4.29 -28.09
CA PRO A 349 3.71 -4.42 -28.78
C PRO A 349 4.12 -3.17 -29.57
N LYS A 350 3.15 -2.40 -30.09
CA LYS A 350 3.42 -1.13 -30.79
C LYS A 350 4.07 -0.07 -29.89
N LYS A 351 3.69 -0.04 -28.61
CA LYS A 351 4.31 0.87 -27.62
C LYS A 351 5.62 0.29 -27.09
N LEU A 352 5.65 -1.01 -26.84
CA LEU A 352 6.79 -1.65 -26.20
C LEU A 352 8.01 -1.80 -27.12
N ARG A 353 7.81 -2.11 -28.42
CA ARG A 353 8.92 -2.37 -29.35
C ARG A 353 9.95 -1.22 -29.39
N PRO A 354 9.56 0.06 -29.59
CA PRO A 354 10.53 1.15 -29.60
C PRO A 354 11.28 1.33 -28.27
N LEU A 355 10.58 1.15 -27.14
CA LEU A 355 11.20 1.24 -25.81
C LEU A 355 12.23 0.11 -25.59
N GLN A 356 11.91 -1.09 -26.05
CA GLN A 356 12.81 -2.23 -26.04
C GLN A 356 14.04 -1.99 -26.92
N GLU A 357 13.88 -1.42 -28.11
CA GLU A 357 15.01 -1.11 -29.01
C GLU A 357 16.00 -0.10 -28.38
N ILE A 358 15.50 0.92 -27.68
CA ILE A 358 16.34 1.87 -26.92
C ILE A 358 17.13 1.14 -25.83
N TYR A 359 16.46 0.28 -25.06
CA TYR A 359 17.14 -0.54 -24.05
C TYR A 359 18.20 -1.46 -24.68
N GLU A 360 17.87 -2.13 -25.78
CA GLU A 360 18.77 -3.03 -26.49
C GLU A 360 20.02 -2.31 -27.01
N GLU A 361 19.89 -1.05 -27.46
CA GLU A 361 21.03 -0.24 -27.86
C GLU A 361 22.00 0.02 -26.69
N HIS A 362 21.48 0.45 -25.54
CA HIS A 362 22.29 0.66 -24.34
C HIS A 362 22.91 -0.64 -23.81
N ASN A 363 22.12 -1.72 -23.79
CA ASN A 363 22.58 -3.03 -23.35
C ASN A 363 23.66 -3.59 -24.27
N ARG A 364 23.56 -3.39 -25.58
CA ARG A 364 24.61 -3.78 -26.54
C ARG A 364 25.93 -3.09 -26.23
N ILE A 365 25.93 -1.81 -25.87
CA ILE A 365 27.16 -1.08 -25.50
C ILE A 365 27.78 -1.68 -24.23
N LEU A 366 26.96 -1.97 -23.21
CA LEU A 366 27.41 -2.66 -22.00
C LEU A 366 28.01 -4.04 -22.31
N LEU A 367 27.29 -4.86 -23.07
CA LEU A 367 27.69 -6.23 -23.39
C LEU A 367 28.97 -6.26 -24.23
N ASN A 368 29.13 -5.36 -25.20
CA ASN A 368 30.37 -5.22 -25.95
C ASN A 368 31.57 -4.98 -25.02
N GLN A 369 31.42 -4.10 -24.03
CA GLN A 369 32.49 -3.82 -23.08
C GLN A 369 32.72 -4.95 -22.09
N TRP A 370 31.65 -5.61 -21.63
CA TRP A 370 31.71 -6.79 -20.78
C TRP A 370 32.50 -7.93 -21.46
N PHE A 371 32.11 -8.29 -22.68
CA PHE A 371 32.72 -9.40 -23.41
C PHE A 371 34.15 -9.13 -23.88
N LYS A 372 34.50 -7.85 -24.12
CA LYS A 372 35.89 -7.44 -24.38
C LYS A 372 36.84 -7.87 -23.25
N HIS A 373 36.38 -7.82 -22.00
CA HIS A 373 37.20 -8.13 -20.81
C HIS A 373 36.88 -9.48 -20.16
N PHE A 374 35.90 -10.21 -20.70
CA PHE A 374 35.35 -11.41 -20.06
C PHE A 374 36.34 -12.57 -19.89
N SER A 375 37.41 -12.62 -20.69
CA SER A 375 38.49 -13.62 -20.51
C SER A 375 39.16 -13.58 -19.13
N LYS A 376 38.97 -12.49 -18.36
CA LYS A 376 39.47 -12.35 -16.98
C LYS A 376 38.44 -12.73 -15.91
N TYR A 377 37.23 -13.10 -16.31
CA TYR A 377 36.14 -13.44 -15.39
C TYR A 377 36.52 -14.62 -14.50
N LYS A 378 36.23 -14.48 -13.21
CA LYS A 378 36.37 -15.54 -12.21
C LYS A 378 35.17 -15.52 -11.29
N SER A 379 34.50 -16.67 -11.18
CA SER A 379 33.48 -16.85 -10.16
C SER A 379 34.12 -16.80 -8.76
N ASN A 380 33.42 -16.19 -7.82
CA ASN A 380 33.74 -16.24 -6.40
C ASN A 380 32.66 -16.99 -5.59
N GLN A 381 31.85 -17.84 -6.24
CA GLN A 381 30.70 -18.49 -5.61
C GLN A 381 31.05 -19.79 -4.88
N ALA A 382 32.05 -20.54 -5.34
CA ALA A 382 32.44 -21.83 -4.76
C ALA A 382 32.73 -21.74 -3.25
N GLY A 383 31.98 -22.45 -2.41
CA GLY A 383 32.08 -22.42 -0.95
C GLY A 383 31.63 -21.11 -0.29
N LEU A 384 30.73 -20.34 -0.92
CA LEU A 384 30.28 -19.04 -0.39
C LEU A 384 29.78 -19.13 1.04
N LEU A 385 28.83 -20.03 1.32
CA LEU A 385 28.25 -20.17 2.66
C LEU A 385 29.31 -20.58 3.68
N LEU A 386 30.19 -21.52 3.33
CA LEU A 386 31.29 -21.94 4.19
C LEU A 386 32.16 -20.75 4.60
N ARG A 387 32.54 -19.89 3.64
CA ARG A 387 33.36 -18.70 3.92
C ARG A 387 32.63 -17.69 4.79
N LEU A 388 31.34 -17.45 4.57
CA LEU A 388 30.58 -16.46 5.32
C LEU A 388 30.27 -16.96 6.74
N ILE A 389 29.87 -18.23 6.90
CA ILE A 389 29.60 -18.84 8.20
C ILE A 389 30.87 -18.85 9.06
N ASN A 390 32.03 -19.19 8.50
CA ASN A 390 33.30 -19.18 9.24
C ASN A 390 33.76 -17.77 9.64
N LYS A 391 33.25 -16.72 8.99
CA LYS A 391 33.50 -15.32 9.36
C LYS A 391 32.44 -14.74 10.30
N ALA A 392 31.32 -15.43 10.50
CA ALA A 392 30.21 -14.94 11.31
C ALA A 392 30.61 -14.90 12.79
N THR A 393 30.54 -13.72 13.39
CA THR A 393 30.79 -13.49 14.82
C THR A 393 29.51 -13.30 15.63
N GLU A 394 28.38 -13.13 14.94
CA GLU A 394 27.06 -12.88 15.49
C GLU A 394 26.04 -13.87 14.94
N LYS A 395 24.85 -13.91 15.55
CA LYS A 395 23.74 -14.75 15.07
C LYS A 395 23.36 -14.31 13.65
N THR A 396 23.60 -15.19 12.67
CA THR A 396 23.59 -14.84 11.24
C THR A 396 22.66 -15.74 10.46
N ALA A 397 21.82 -15.15 9.62
CA ALA A 397 20.95 -15.86 8.70
C ALA A 397 21.39 -15.64 7.24
N PHE A 398 21.17 -16.64 6.41
CA PHE A 398 21.46 -16.62 4.97
C PHE A 398 20.19 -16.99 4.21
N ILE A 399 19.64 -16.07 3.44
CA ILE A 399 18.61 -16.35 2.44
C ILE A 399 19.35 -16.66 1.14
N VAL A 400 19.20 -17.89 0.66
CA VAL A 400 19.72 -18.36 -0.62
C VAL A 400 18.56 -18.40 -1.61
N GLY A 401 18.51 -17.38 -2.46
CA GLY A 401 17.50 -17.23 -3.51
C GLY A 401 17.88 -17.96 -4.78
N ASP A 402 16.86 -18.42 -5.49
CA ASP A 402 16.90 -18.99 -6.84
C ASP A 402 16.48 -17.90 -7.85
N ALA A 403 17.39 -17.51 -8.74
CA ALA A 403 17.19 -16.46 -9.75
C ALA A 403 16.84 -15.05 -9.20
N ILE A 404 17.33 -14.67 -8.02
CA ILE A 404 17.20 -13.29 -7.49
C ILE A 404 18.26 -12.39 -8.10
N THR A 405 17.86 -11.56 -9.07
CA THR A 405 18.78 -10.60 -9.72
C THR A 405 19.25 -9.51 -8.76
N TYR A 406 20.40 -8.93 -9.08
CA TYR A 406 20.97 -7.81 -8.34
C TYR A 406 19.97 -6.65 -8.19
N GLU A 407 19.22 -6.31 -9.24
CA GLU A 407 18.27 -5.20 -9.21
C GLU A 407 17.06 -5.45 -8.30
N ILE A 408 16.55 -6.69 -8.21
CA ILE A 408 15.49 -7.08 -7.26
C ILE A 408 15.99 -6.89 -5.83
N ALA A 409 17.20 -7.38 -5.53
CA ALA A 409 17.80 -7.21 -4.21
C ALA A 409 18.03 -5.73 -3.85
N VAL A 410 18.35 -4.87 -4.82
CA VAL A 410 18.40 -3.41 -4.59
C VAL A 410 17.03 -2.85 -4.22
N SER A 411 15.94 -3.31 -4.86
CA SER A 411 14.58 -2.87 -4.56
C SER A 411 14.18 -3.25 -3.13
N VAL A 412 14.47 -4.51 -2.74
CA VAL A 412 14.28 -4.99 -1.35
C VAL A 412 15.07 -4.13 -0.35
N SER A 413 16.33 -3.79 -0.67
CA SER A 413 17.14 -2.91 0.19
C SER A 413 16.57 -1.50 0.31
N GLU A 414 16.02 -0.93 -0.76
CA GLU A 414 15.35 0.38 -0.73
C GLU A 414 14.11 0.35 0.18
N LYS A 415 13.30 -0.71 0.11
CA LYS A 415 12.13 -0.93 0.98
C LYS A 415 12.51 -1.08 2.46
N LEU A 416 13.68 -1.66 2.76
CA LEU A 416 14.22 -1.87 4.11
C LEU A 416 15.08 -0.71 4.65
N SER A 417 15.37 0.30 3.83
CA SER A 417 16.34 1.36 4.14
C SER A 417 16.02 2.19 5.38
N LYS A 418 14.75 2.22 5.83
CA LYS A 418 14.36 2.89 7.08
C LYS A 418 14.85 2.14 8.32
N ASP A 419 14.82 0.81 8.28
CA ASP A 419 15.03 -0.04 9.46
C ASP A 419 16.44 -0.68 9.48
N PHE A 420 17.09 -0.78 8.32
CA PHE A 420 18.35 -1.50 8.13
C PHE A 420 19.44 -0.64 7.49
N ASN A 421 20.69 -0.90 7.90
CA ASN A 421 21.88 -0.60 7.13
C ASN A 421 22.18 -1.80 6.22
N THR A 422 22.41 -1.57 4.93
CA THR A 422 22.67 -2.64 3.96
C THR A 422 24.07 -2.50 3.36
N SER A 423 24.90 -3.52 3.50
CA SER A 423 26.07 -3.70 2.62
C SER A 423 25.59 -4.31 1.30
N LYS A 424 25.96 -3.70 0.18
CA LYS A 424 25.57 -4.14 -1.17
C LYS A 424 26.82 -4.60 -1.92
N GLU A 425 27.15 -5.87 -1.80
CA GLU A 425 28.28 -6.47 -2.51
C GLU A 425 27.79 -7.27 -3.73
N MET A 426 28.70 -7.48 -4.68
CA MET A 426 28.47 -8.29 -5.87
C MET A 426 29.00 -9.71 -5.67
N LEU A 427 28.18 -10.69 -6.03
CA LEU A 427 28.57 -12.08 -6.19
C LEU A 427 28.77 -12.38 -7.68
N PHE A 428 29.93 -12.91 -8.04
CA PHE A 428 30.24 -13.39 -9.38
C PHE A 428 29.95 -14.89 -9.46
N THR A 429 28.88 -15.26 -10.16
CA THR A 429 28.39 -16.64 -10.22
C THR A 429 29.20 -17.51 -11.18
N GLY A 430 29.06 -18.83 -11.10
CA GLY A 430 29.63 -19.75 -12.06
C GLY A 430 28.83 -19.79 -13.37
N PHE A 431 29.44 -20.35 -14.43
CA PHE A 431 28.74 -20.64 -15.69
C PHE A 431 28.88 -22.11 -16.11
N PRO A 432 27.82 -22.74 -16.67
CA PRO A 432 26.56 -22.12 -17.08
C PRO A 432 25.74 -21.64 -15.86
N SER A 433 25.06 -20.50 -15.99
CA SER A 433 24.33 -19.84 -14.90
C SER A 433 22.98 -20.52 -14.62
N VAL A 434 23.04 -21.80 -14.27
CA VAL A 434 21.89 -22.66 -13.97
C VAL A 434 21.86 -23.06 -12.50
N THR A 435 20.67 -23.33 -11.97
CA THR A 435 20.44 -23.62 -10.56
C THR A 435 21.30 -24.75 -10.03
N GLU A 436 21.34 -25.90 -10.72
CA GLU A 436 22.08 -27.08 -10.27
C GLU A 436 23.56 -26.77 -10.03
N HIS A 437 24.18 -26.10 -11.00
CA HIS A 437 25.59 -25.73 -10.95
C HIS A 437 25.87 -24.74 -9.82
N ASN A 438 25.15 -23.62 -9.81
CA ASN A 438 25.50 -22.49 -8.96
C ASN A 438 25.06 -22.65 -7.51
N MET A 439 23.93 -23.33 -7.26
CA MET A 439 23.58 -23.74 -5.90
C MET A 439 24.60 -24.74 -5.35
N SER A 440 25.18 -25.63 -6.17
CA SER A 440 26.28 -26.49 -5.70
C SER A 440 27.50 -25.67 -5.30
N LEU A 441 27.88 -24.68 -6.11
CA LEU A 441 28.97 -23.75 -5.78
C LEU A 441 28.70 -22.96 -4.49
N ILE A 442 27.48 -22.50 -4.22
CA ILE A 442 27.17 -21.75 -2.99
C ILE A 442 27.44 -22.58 -1.73
N TYR A 443 27.06 -23.86 -1.74
CA TYR A 443 27.14 -24.75 -0.58
C TYR A 443 28.48 -25.48 -0.48
N GLN A 444 29.17 -25.73 -1.60
CA GLN A 444 30.32 -26.63 -1.67
C GLN A 444 31.55 -25.94 -2.27
N ASN A 445 32.73 -26.30 -1.75
CA ASN A 445 34.03 -25.79 -2.20
C ASN A 445 34.87 -26.83 -2.96
N ASN A 446 34.33 -28.04 -3.17
CA ASN A 446 35.05 -29.18 -3.76
C ASN A 446 34.87 -29.28 -5.30
N GLY A 447 34.11 -28.39 -5.91
CA GLY A 447 33.86 -28.37 -7.36
C GLY A 447 32.89 -29.45 -7.86
N VAL A 448 32.25 -30.21 -6.97
CA VAL A 448 31.25 -31.23 -7.36
C VAL A 448 29.91 -30.55 -7.61
N ILE A 449 29.23 -30.95 -8.68
CA ILE A 449 27.84 -30.57 -8.97
C ILE A 449 26.94 -31.60 -8.27
N GLU A 450 26.20 -31.16 -7.27
CA GLU A 450 25.26 -32.00 -6.51
C GLU A 450 23.81 -31.56 -6.77
N PRO A 451 23.03 -32.33 -7.54
CA PRO A 451 21.65 -31.99 -7.85
C PRO A 451 20.72 -32.05 -6.64
N THR A 452 21.07 -32.83 -5.62
CA THR A 452 20.20 -33.04 -4.47
C THR A 452 20.37 -31.92 -3.44
N HIS A 453 19.34 -31.09 -3.27
CA HIS A 453 19.36 -29.99 -2.28
C HIS A 453 19.82 -30.45 -0.88
N LYS A 454 19.24 -31.54 -0.37
CA LYS A 454 19.56 -32.09 0.95
C LYS A 454 21.03 -32.51 1.09
N LYS A 455 21.63 -33.08 0.04
CA LYS A 455 23.06 -33.48 0.09
C LYS A 455 23.99 -32.27 0.12
N ARG A 456 23.59 -31.15 -0.48
CA ARG A 456 24.33 -29.87 -0.37
C ARG A 456 24.30 -29.33 1.06
N GLU A 457 23.15 -29.41 1.73
CA GLU A 457 23.00 -29.06 3.15
C GLU A 457 23.83 -29.99 4.06
N GLU A 458 23.77 -31.30 3.82
CA GLU A 458 24.56 -32.32 4.54
C GLU A 458 26.07 -32.07 4.37
N PHE A 459 26.51 -31.74 3.16
CA PHE A 459 27.90 -31.36 2.91
C PHE A 459 28.27 -30.11 3.71
N LEU A 460 27.49 -29.03 3.62
CA LEU A 460 27.80 -27.79 4.34
C LEU A 460 27.88 -28.01 5.85
N GLN A 461 26.92 -28.76 6.42
CA GLN A 461 26.93 -29.13 7.83
C GLN A 461 28.15 -29.97 8.21
N SER A 462 28.61 -30.89 7.36
CA SER A 462 29.82 -31.69 7.63
C SER A 462 31.09 -30.85 7.73
N GLN A 463 31.11 -29.67 7.12
CA GLN A 463 32.27 -28.75 7.10
C GLN A 463 32.23 -27.71 8.23
N ILE A 464 31.11 -27.61 8.95
CA ILE A 464 30.89 -26.61 10.00
C ILE A 464 30.61 -27.31 11.33
N SER A 465 31.38 -26.97 12.37
CA SER A 465 31.22 -27.58 13.70
C SER A 465 29.95 -27.14 14.43
N GLN A 466 29.50 -25.90 14.22
CA GLN A 466 28.27 -25.39 14.79
C GLN A 466 27.03 -25.94 14.05
N PRO A 467 25.93 -26.28 14.75
CA PRO A 467 24.70 -26.68 14.09
C PRO A 467 24.14 -25.57 13.20
N ILE A 468 23.84 -25.91 11.95
CA ILE A 468 23.15 -25.06 10.99
C ILE A 468 21.69 -25.50 10.95
N GLN A 469 20.77 -24.54 11.09
CA GLN A 469 19.36 -24.81 10.86
C GLN A 469 19.02 -24.51 9.40
N PHE A 470 18.48 -25.50 8.70
CA PHE A 470 18.02 -25.37 7.32
C PHE A 470 16.49 -25.31 7.29
N VAL A 471 15.92 -24.32 6.59
CA VAL A 471 14.47 -24.09 6.50
C VAL A 471 14.10 -23.57 5.11
N SER A 472 12.89 -23.84 4.63
CA SER A 472 12.33 -23.07 3.50
C SER A 472 11.95 -21.67 3.98
N LEU A 473 12.29 -20.61 3.25
CA LEU A 473 11.94 -19.23 3.65
C LEU A 473 10.42 -19.06 3.86
N GLU A 474 9.62 -19.77 3.06
CA GLU A 474 8.15 -19.77 3.17
C GLU A 474 7.68 -20.36 4.50
N GLU A 475 8.34 -21.43 4.97
CA GLU A 475 8.03 -22.16 6.20
C GLU A 475 8.65 -21.52 7.46
N LEU A 476 9.36 -20.39 7.29
CA LEU A 476 10.00 -19.67 8.40
C LEU A 476 8.98 -19.30 9.48
N ASN A 477 9.25 -19.82 10.68
CA ASN A 477 8.50 -19.58 11.90
C ASN A 477 9.46 -19.37 13.07
N GLU A 478 8.91 -19.15 14.26
CA GLU A 478 9.66 -18.77 15.45
C GLU A 478 10.64 -19.85 15.95
N SER A 479 10.43 -21.13 15.60
CA SER A 479 11.41 -22.19 15.92
C SER A 479 12.77 -21.99 15.24
N ALA A 480 12.83 -21.16 14.19
CA ALA A 480 14.08 -20.78 13.54
C ALA A 480 14.97 -19.90 14.41
N ALA A 481 14.49 -19.38 15.55
CA ALA A 481 15.31 -18.62 16.48
C ALA A 481 16.29 -19.49 17.31
N ASN A 482 16.23 -20.82 17.16
CA ASN A 482 16.96 -21.78 17.98
C ASN A 482 18.44 -22.00 17.60
N SER A 483 18.88 -21.49 16.45
CA SER A 483 20.23 -21.68 15.93
C SER A 483 21.01 -20.38 15.86
N THR A 484 22.34 -20.45 15.94
CA THR A 484 23.21 -19.28 15.70
C THR A 484 23.37 -19.00 14.22
N ILE A 485 23.23 -20.04 13.38
CA ILE A 485 23.31 -19.98 11.93
C ILE A 485 22.04 -20.57 11.32
N LEU A 486 21.35 -19.76 10.52
CA LEU A 486 20.16 -20.14 9.77
C LEU A 486 20.43 -20.04 8.27
N VAL A 487 20.07 -21.07 7.52
CA VAL A 487 20.09 -21.06 6.06
C VAL A 487 18.67 -21.28 5.57
N CYS A 488 18.13 -20.29 4.86
CA CYS A 488 16.81 -20.30 4.27
C CYS A 488 16.90 -20.44 2.75
N SER A 489 16.31 -21.49 2.19
CA SER A 489 16.16 -21.62 0.73
C SER A 489 14.92 -20.87 0.23
N TYR A 490 15.00 -20.23 -0.93
CA TYR A 490 13.88 -19.51 -1.54
C TYR A 490 13.84 -19.70 -3.06
N LYS A 491 12.75 -20.26 -3.60
CA LYS A 491 12.69 -20.79 -4.98
C LYS A 491 11.68 -20.10 -5.90
N ASP A 492 10.93 -19.13 -5.40
CA ASP A 492 9.73 -18.66 -6.10
C ASP A 492 10.03 -18.01 -7.45
N MET A 493 11.10 -17.21 -7.53
CA MET A 493 11.38 -16.41 -8.72
C MET A 493 11.65 -17.29 -9.95
N ASP A 494 12.59 -18.22 -9.83
CA ASP A 494 12.93 -19.12 -10.93
C ASP A 494 11.75 -20.03 -11.30
N SER A 495 11.08 -20.65 -10.32
CA SER A 495 9.94 -21.53 -10.58
C SER A 495 8.77 -20.80 -11.25
N LEU A 496 8.50 -19.55 -10.89
CA LEU A 496 7.51 -18.71 -11.58
C LEU A 496 8.00 -18.33 -12.98
N GLY A 497 9.28 -17.97 -13.14
CA GLY A 497 9.91 -17.66 -14.41
C GLY A 497 9.81 -18.80 -15.42
N GLU A 498 10.16 -20.02 -15.05
CA GLU A 498 10.06 -21.19 -15.92
C GLU A 498 8.60 -21.49 -16.34
N LYS A 499 7.67 -21.45 -15.36
CA LYS A 499 6.25 -21.80 -15.59
C LYS A 499 5.48 -20.73 -16.37
N LEU A 500 5.71 -19.46 -16.06
CA LEU A 500 4.91 -18.32 -16.54
C LEU A 500 5.66 -17.43 -17.54
N GLN A 501 6.97 -17.65 -17.73
CA GLN A 501 7.81 -16.86 -18.62
C GLN A 501 7.71 -15.36 -18.28
N GLN A 502 7.58 -14.47 -19.27
CA GLN A 502 7.43 -13.04 -19.00
C GLN A 502 6.15 -12.67 -18.23
N LYS A 503 5.15 -13.58 -18.11
CA LYS A 503 4.00 -13.32 -17.23
C LYS A 503 4.39 -13.38 -15.74
N ALA A 504 5.51 -14.02 -15.40
CA ALA A 504 6.07 -14.04 -14.05
C ALA A 504 6.40 -12.64 -13.52
N LEU A 505 6.67 -11.68 -14.42
CA LEU A 505 7.04 -10.31 -14.05
C LEU A 505 5.97 -9.61 -13.19
N LYS A 506 4.69 -9.98 -13.35
CA LYS A 506 3.58 -9.45 -12.55
C LYS A 506 3.66 -9.82 -11.06
N PHE A 507 4.45 -10.83 -10.71
CA PHE A 507 4.59 -11.32 -9.34
C PHE A 507 5.84 -10.80 -8.63
N ILE A 508 6.74 -10.10 -9.34
CA ILE A 508 8.01 -9.65 -8.77
C ILE A 508 7.80 -8.67 -7.62
N ASP A 509 6.84 -7.74 -7.71
CA ASP A 509 6.56 -6.82 -6.61
C ASP A 509 6.14 -7.59 -5.33
N GLY A 510 5.38 -8.68 -5.49
CA GLY A 510 5.00 -9.58 -4.40
C GLY A 510 6.18 -10.40 -3.84
N ILE A 511 7.13 -10.81 -4.69
CA ILE A 511 8.39 -11.44 -4.27
C ILE A 511 9.24 -10.46 -3.46
N GLU A 512 9.37 -9.22 -3.92
CA GLU A 512 10.10 -8.17 -3.21
C GLU A 512 9.48 -7.88 -1.83
N ASP A 513 8.14 -7.82 -1.76
CA ASP A 513 7.41 -7.65 -0.50
C ASP A 513 7.59 -8.83 0.44
N THR A 514 7.56 -10.06 -0.09
CA THR A 514 7.81 -11.29 0.67
C THR A 514 9.22 -11.30 1.24
N LEU A 515 10.25 -11.03 0.43
CA LEU A 515 11.63 -10.92 0.90
C LEU A 515 11.79 -9.83 1.97
N THR A 516 11.18 -8.67 1.76
CA THR A 516 11.18 -7.55 2.73
C THR A 516 10.57 -7.98 4.07
N GLN A 517 9.41 -8.64 4.03
CA GLN A 517 8.74 -9.15 5.23
C GLN A 517 9.57 -10.23 5.92
N LYS A 518 10.14 -11.17 5.16
CA LYS A 518 10.90 -12.29 5.72
C LYS A 518 12.24 -11.84 6.30
N ILE A 519 12.93 -10.87 5.71
CA ILE A 519 14.14 -10.26 6.31
C ILE A 519 13.80 -9.60 7.66
N ARG A 520 12.68 -8.86 7.73
CA ARG A 520 12.18 -8.32 9.01
C ARG A 520 11.85 -9.44 10.00
N GLN A 521 11.16 -10.48 9.57
CA GLN A 521 10.83 -11.63 10.43
C GLN A 521 12.10 -12.29 10.98
N ILE A 522 13.12 -12.55 10.15
CA ILE A 522 14.40 -13.12 10.57
C ILE A 522 15.07 -12.21 11.60
N GLN A 523 15.07 -10.89 11.40
CA GLN A 523 15.61 -9.95 12.39
C GLN A 523 14.81 -9.98 13.70
N GLN A 524 13.50 -10.12 13.65
CA GLN A 524 12.65 -10.34 14.84
C GLN A 524 13.00 -11.66 15.56
N LEU A 525 13.50 -12.67 14.86
CA LEU A 525 14.02 -13.91 15.49
C LEU A 525 15.41 -13.74 16.15
N GLY A 526 15.93 -12.50 16.21
CA GLY A 526 17.17 -12.13 16.88
C GLY A 526 18.44 -12.29 16.02
N TYR A 527 18.31 -12.54 14.71
CA TYR A 527 19.44 -12.56 13.80
C TYR A 527 19.94 -11.13 13.53
N GLN A 528 21.21 -10.89 13.82
CA GLN A 528 21.83 -9.55 13.75
C GLN A 528 22.29 -9.22 12.33
N SER A 529 22.74 -10.24 11.60
CA SER A 529 23.08 -10.17 10.18
C SER A 529 22.18 -11.10 9.37
N VAL A 530 21.55 -10.54 8.34
CA VAL A 530 20.79 -11.32 7.35
C VAL A 530 21.45 -11.13 5.99
N TYR A 531 21.98 -12.20 5.42
CA TYR A 531 22.53 -12.19 4.08
C TYR A 531 21.46 -12.60 3.07
N LEU A 532 21.35 -11.88 1.96
CA LEU A 532 20.61 -12.29 0.76
C LEU A 532 21.62 -12.57 -0.35
N VAL A 533 21.66 -13.81 -0.79
CA VAL A 533 22.51 -14.29 -1.89
C VAL A 533 21.67 -14.98 -2.95
N SER A 534 22.15 -15.00 -4.20
CA SER A 534 21.50 -15.72 -5.29
C SER A 534 22.48 -16.65 -6.00
N ASP A 535 21.95 -17.72 -6.58
CA ASP A 535 22.71 -18.65 -7.40
C ASP A 535 23.02 -18.11 -8.80
N HIS A 536 22.03 -17.51 -9.46
CA HIS A 536 22.16 -16.80 -10.72
C HIS A 536 21.13 -15.67 -10.81
N GLY A 537 21.23 -14.88 -11.88
CA GLY A 537 20.17 -13.99 -12.33
C GLY A 537 19.48 -14.55 -13.59
N PHE A 538 18.77 -13.69 -14.30
CA PHE A 538 18.05 -14.05 -15.53
C PHE A 538 18.06 -12.89 -16.51
N VAL A 539 17.79 -13.20 -17.78
CA VAL A 539 17.50 -12.22 -18.82
C VAL A 539 16.05 -12.32 -19.29
N LEU A 540 15.53 -11.19 -19.75
CA LEU A 540 14.21 -11.09 -20.34
C LEU A 540 14.35 -10.78 -21.82
N THR A 541 13.73 -11.60 -22.67
CA THR A 541 13.82 -11.44 -24.12
C THR A 541 12.83 -10.41 -24.69
N GLY A 542 11.86 -9.96 -23.88
CA GLY A 542 10.82 -9.02 -24.32
C GLY A 542 10.03 -9.54 -25.53
N LEU A 543 9.76 -8.67 -26.47
CA LEU A 543 9.21 -9.07 -27.76
C LEU A 543 10.31 -9.73 -28.61
N LEU A 544 10.19 -11.04 -28.81
CA LEU A 544 11.18 -11.85 -29.53
C LEU A 544 10.62 -12.34 -30.88
N SER A 545 11.37 -12.17 -31.97
CA SER A 545 11.07 -12.78 -33.28
C SER A 545 11.97 -13.99 -33.54
N GLU A 546 11.68 -14.77 -34.60
CA GLU A 546 12.57 -15.85 -35.03
C GLU A 546 13.95 -15.36 -35.50
N SER A 547 14.03 -14.17 -36.09
CA SER A 547 15.30 -13.59 -36.56
C SER A 547 16.22 -13.18 -35.41
N ASP A 548 15.67 -13.01 -34.20
CA ASP A 548 16.42 -12.68 -33.00
C ASP A 548 17.12 -13.90 -32.39
N LYS A 549 16.73 -15.11 -32.79
CA LYS A 549 17.25 -16.36 -32.24
C LYS A 549 18.51 -16.79 -32.97
N ILE A 550 19.49 -17.27 -32.20
CA ILE A 550 20.78 -17.71 -32.73
C ILE A 550 20.65 -19.18 -33.14
N GLU A 551 20.88 -19.45 -34.42
CA GLU A 551 20.86 -20.79 -34.99
C GLU A 551 22.30 -21.26 -35.26
N VAL A 552 22.62 -22.48 -34.81
CA VAL A 552 23.95 -23.09 -34.98
C VAL A 552 23.85 -24.54 -35.39
N SER A 553 24.78 -24.97 -36.24
CA SER A 553 24.83 -26.29 -36.88
C SER A 553 25.82 -27.24 -36.18
N PHE A 554 25.72 -27.36 -34.87
CA PHE A 554 26.60 -28.24 -34.10
C PHE A 554 26.29 -29.72 -34.36
N THR A 555 27.30 -30.57 -34.24
CA THR A 555 27.23 -32.00 -34.52
C THR A 555 27.66 -32.83 -33.30
N GLY A 556 27.25 -34.10 -33.27
CA GLY A 556 27.57 -35.04 -32.18
C GLY A 556 26.61 -34.94 -31.00
N ASN A 557 27.05 -35.40 -29.83
CA ASN A 557 26.26 -35.32 -28.60
C ASN A 557 26.33 -33.90 -28.03
N ILE A 558 25.21 -33.19 -28.13
CA ILE A 558 25.07 -31.81 -27.70
C ILE A 558 23.84 -31.62 -26.82
N GLN A 559 23.94 -30.70 -25.87
CA GLN A 559 22.79 -30.21 -25.11
C GLN A 559 22.64 -28.71 -25.38
N LYS A 560 21.48 -28.30 -25.88
CA LYS A 560 21.16 -26.89 -26.12
C LYS A 560 20.23 -26.38 -25.02
N GLY A 561 20.67 -25.36 -24.29
CA GLY A 561 19.82 -24.48 -23.50
C GLY A 561 19.54 -23.19 -24.27
N GLU A 562 18.61 -22.37 -23.79
CA GLU A 562 18.31 -21.08 -24.42
C GLU A 562 19.50 -20.14 -24.41
N ARG A 563 20.41 -20.28 -23.44
CA ARG A 563 21.51 -19.33 -23.20
C ARG A 563 22.91 -19.93 -23.36
N PHE A 564 23.00 -21.24 -23.55
CA PHE A 564 24.26 -21.98 -23.66
C PHE A 564 24.10 -23.24 -24.51
N ILE A 565 25.22 -23.76 -25.03
CA ILE A 565 25.28 -25.07 -25.66
C ILE A 565 26.45 -25.85 -25.05
N LEU A 566 26.22 -27.12 -24.74
CA LEU A 566 27.24 -28.06 -24.28
C LEU A 566 27.57 -29.04 -25.40
N SER A 567 28.84 -29.41 -25.54
CA SER A 567 29.29 -30.46 -26.46
C SER A 567 30.42 -31.30 -25.86
N GLU A 568 30.43 -32.59 -26.21
CA GLU A 568 31.52 -33.51 -25.84
C GLU A 568 32.77 -33.26 -26.69
N SER A 569 32.59 -32.82 -27.94
CA SER A 569 33.66 -32.50 -28.88
C SER A 569 33.68 -31.01 -29.23
N ARG A 570 34.88 -30.52 -29.55
CA ARG A 570 35.05 -29.15 -30.04
C ARG A 570 34.30 -29.01 -31.37
N GLN A 571 33.63 -27.88 -31.55
CA GLN A 571 32.81 -27.60 -32.74
C GLN A 571 33.56 -26.66 -33.68
N GLU A 572 33.21 -26.72 -34.96
CA GLU A 572 33.69 -25.79 -35.99
C GLU A 572 32.74 -24.59 -36.13
N GLU A 573 33.17 -23.52 -36.79
CA GLU A 573 32.35 -22.31 -37.05
C GLU A 573 31.86 -21.59 -35.77
N THR A 574 32.70 -21.53 -34.74
CA THR A 574 32.36 -20.92 -33.43
C THR A 574 32.78 -19.46 -33.29
N GLU A 575 33.17 -18.80 -34.39
CA GLU A 575 33.78 -17.44 -34.40
C GLU A 575 32.89 -16.35 -33.78
N ASN A 576 31.56 -16.54 -33.83
CA ASN A 576 30.58 -15.61 -33.27
C ASN A 576 30.12 -16.02 -31.84
N LEU A 577 30.76 -17.03 -31.25
CA LEU A 577 30.43 -17.57 -29.94
C LEU A 577 31.64 -17.45 -29.00
N ILE A 578 31.36 -17.49 -27.70
CA ILE A 578 32.37 -17.60 -26.66
C ILE A 578 32.47 -19.07 -26.26
N GLU A 579 33.64 -19.66 -26.53
CA GLU A 579 33.95 -21.07 -26.26
C GLU A 579 34.78 -21.22 -24.98
N PHE A 580 34.41 -22.19 -24.15
CA PHE A 580 35.19 -22.61 -22.99
C PHE A 580 35.43 -24.13 -23.03
N GLU A 581 36.68 -24.54 -22.90
CA GLU A 581 37.05 -25.94 -22.61
C GLU A 581 36.99 -26.15 -21.09
N GLN A 582 35.80 -26.50 -20.60
CA GLN A 582 35.54 -26.74 -19.18
C GLN A 582 34.65 -27.97 -19.04
N ALA A 583 35.03 -28.90 -18.17
CA ALA A 583 34.20 -30.07 -17.90
C ALA A 583 32.90 -29.65 -17.20
N TYR A 584 31.77 -30.11 -17.72
CA TYR A 584 30.45 -29.94 -17.13
C TYR A 584 29.63 -31.20 -17.40
N ASN A 585 29.39 -32.00 -16.35
CA ASN A 585 28.86 -33.36 -16.47
C ASN A 585 29.69 -34.21 -17.45
N ASN A 586 29.07 -34.79 -18.47
CA ASN A 586 29.75 -35.55 -19.53
C ASN A 586 30.29 -34.67 -20.68
N TYR A 587 30.04 -33.36 -20.65
CA TYR A 587 30.45 -32.43 -21.71
C TYR A 587 31.79 -31.77 -21.39
N LYS A 588 32.56 -31.44 -22.43
CA LYS A 588 33.90 -30.84 -22.32
C LYS A 588 33.97 -29.39 -22.79
N TYR A 589 33.02 -28.98 -23.63
CA TYR A 589 32.99 -27.65 -24.24
C TYR A 589 31.66 -26.96 -23.97
N LEU A 590 31.73 -25.69 -23.58
CA LEU A 590 30.58 -24.81 -23.38
C LEU A 590 30.66 -23.66 -24.37
N TYR A 591 29.52 -23.31 -24.96
CA TYR A 591 29.40 -22.24 -25.94
C TYR A 591 28.30 -21.27 -25.52
N PHE A 592 28.61 -19.98 -25.63
CA PHE A 592 27.70 -18.90 -25.28
C PHE A 592 27.66 -17.85 -26.38
N ALA A 593 26.51 -17.20 -26.53
CA ALA A 593 26.43 -16.01 -27.36
C ALA A 593 27.03 -14.80 -26.62
N PRO A 594 27.79 -13.90 -27.29
CA PRO A 594 28.22 -12.62 -26.73
C PRO A 594 27.06 -11.60 -26.68
N SER A 595 25.86 -12.05 -26.31
CA SER A 595 24.65 -11.23 -26.19
C SER A 595 23.63 -11.85 -25.24
N ASN A 596 22.53 -11.13 -24.97
CA ASN A 596 21.36 -11.66 -24.27
C ASN A 596 20.34 -12.36 -25.20
N ARG A 597 20.67 -12.57 -26.48
CA ARG A 597 19.81 -13.28 -27.45
C ARG A 597 19.87 -14.79 -27.25
N PRO A 598 18.73 -15.51 -27.29
CA PRO A 598 18.72 -16.94 -27.03
C PRO A 598 19.12 -17.76 -28.26
N PHE A 599 19.65 -18.96 -28.03
CA PHE A 599 19.74 -19.99 -29.05
C PHE A 599 18.36 -20.56 -29.39
N LYS A 600 18.21 -21.03 -30.63
CA LYS A 600 17.00 -21.69 -31.08
C LYS A 600 16.86 -23.08 -30.44
N THR A 601 15.96 -23.19 -29.48
CA THR A 601 15.51 -24.41 -28.77
C THR A 601 14.00 -24.63 -28.93
N PRO A 602 13.49 -25.86 -28.72
CA PRO A 602 12.07 -26.11 -28.53
C PRO A 602 11.59 -25.50 -27.21
N GLY A 603 10.47 -24.79 -27.20
CA GLY A 603 9.88 -24.24 -25.97
C GLY A 603 9.35 -22.82 -26.12
N LEU A 604 8.81 -22.31 -25.01
CA LEU A 604 8.43 -20.90 -24.87
C LEU A 604 9.64 -20.10 -24.41
N TYR A 605 9.82 -18.92 -24.99
CA TYR A 605 10.87 -17.98 -24.59
C TYR A 605 10.26 -16.87 -23.76
N GLY A 606 11.07 -16.27 -22.89
CA GLY A 606 10.66 -15.05 -22.22
C GLY A 606 11.45 -14.74 -20.97
N PHE A 607 11.69 -15.77 -20.19
CA PHE A 607 12.52 -15.78 -19.00
C PHE A 607 13.59 -16.84 -19.21
N SER A 608 14.85 -16.41 -19.24
CA SER A 608 15.95 -17.31 -19.60
C SER A 608 17.14 -17.09 -18.68
N HIS A 609 17.85 -18.16 -18.36
CA HIS A 609 19.12 -18.14 -17.63
C HIS A 609 20.06 -19.21 -18.22
N GLY A 610 21.27 -19.33 -17.68
CA GLY A 610 22.30 -20.26 -18.15
C GLY A 610 23.42 -19.60 -18.94
N GLY A 611 23.29 -18.33 -19.34
CA GLY A 611 24.28 -17.56 -20.08
C GLY A 611 25.34 -16.89 -19.21
N ILE A 612 26.05 -15.94 -19.81
CA ILE A 612 27.22 -15.27 -19.22
C ILE A 612 27.13 -13.73 -19.24
N THR A 613 25.91 -13.19 -19.32
CA THR A 613 25.70 -11.74 -19.29
C THR A 613 25.84 -11.19 -17.85
N PRO A 614 26.10 -9.89 -17.65
CA PRO A 614 26.10 -9.27 -16.32
C PRO A 614 24.80 -9.53 -15.54
N GLN A 615 23.66 -9.52 -16.23
CA GLN A 615 22.34 -9.77 -15.63
C GLN A 615 22.22 -11.18 -15.02
N GLU A 616 22.92 -12.15 -15.58
CA GLU A 616 22.95 -13.54 -15.12
C GLU A 616 24.06 -13.79 -14.10
N LEU A 617 25.22 -13.14 -14.28
CA LEU A 617 26.45 -13.44 -13.55
C LEU A 617 26.74 -12.53 -12.34
N ILE A 618 26.18 -11.32 -12.31
CA ILE A 618 26.32 -10.39 -11.19
C ILE A 618 25.07 -10.53 -10.31
N CYS A 619 25.23 -11.27 -9.22
CA CYS A 619 24.18 -11.56 -8.24
C CYS A 619 24.38 -10.78 -6.94
N PRO A 620 23.34 -10.65 -6.10
CA PRO A 620 23.47 -9.98 -4.81
C PRO A 620 24.31 -10.80 -3.84
N LEU A 621 25.17 -10.10 -3.09
CA LEU A 621 25.69 -10.51 -1.78
C LEU A 621 25.35 -9.39 -0.80
N PHE A 622 24.09 -9.32 -0.37
CA PHE A 622 23.60 -8.20 0.43
C PHE A 622 23.56 -8.59 1.90
N CYS A 623 24.06 -7.75 2.78
CA CYS A 623 23.98 -7.97 4.23
C CYS A 623 23.15 -6.87 4.88
N PHE A 624 22.04 -7.26 5.51
CA PHE A 624 21.15 -6.38 6.25
C PHE A 624 21.47 -6.47 7.75
N LYS A 625 21.76 -5.31 8.35
CA LYS A 625 21.93 -5.16 9.81
C LYS A 625 20.97 -4.09 10.32
N SER A 626 20.32 -4.34 11.46
CA SER A 626 19.37 -3.37 12.02
C SER A 626 20.07 -2.06 12.38
N LYS A 627 19.41 -0.92 12.16
CA LYS A 627 19.87 0.39 12.65
C LYS A 627 19.73 0.53 14.16
N ASN A 628 18.75 -0.17 14.75
CA ASN A 628 18.34 -0.02 16.14
C ASN A 628 19.04 -1.01 17.10
N SER A 629 20.00 -1.80 16.64
CA SER A 629 20.81 -2.68 17.50
C SER A 629 21.73 -1.93 18.48
N THR A 630 21.71 -0.59 18.45
CA THR A 630 22.53 0.30 19.27
C THR A 630 21.83 0.87 20.52
N ILE A 631 20.52 0.63 20.72
CA ILE A 631 19.85 1.01 21.97
C ILE A 631 20.00 -0.15 22.96
N GLU A 632 20.82 0.03 24.00
CA GLU A 632 20.97 -0.92 25.11
C GLU A 632 19.65 -1.09 25.87
N LYS A 633 18.79 -2.02 25.42
CA LYS A 633 17.55 -2.33 26.14
C LYS A 633 17.83 -3.09 27.44
N LEU A 634 16.93 -2.96 28.41
CA LEU A 634 16.95 -3.72 29.67
C LEU A 634 17.18 -5.22 29.40
N SER A 635 18.28 -5.75 29.94
CA SER A 635 18.65 -7.15 29.81
C SER A 635 17.79 -8.00 30.71
N ILE A 636 17.06 -8.95 30.13
CA ILE A 636 16.19 -9.88 30.85
C ILE A 636 16.64 -11.30 30.50
N SER A 637 16.63 -12.21 31.47
CA SER A 637 16.99 -13.61 31.25
C SER A 637 16.07 -14.55 32.00
N ILE A 638 15.92 -15.77 31.49
CA ILE A 638 15.31 -16.89 32.20
C ILE A 638 16.35 -17.46 33.17
N THR A 639 16.06 -17.43 34.47
CA THR A 639 17.05 -17.72 35.51
C THR A 639 17.07 -19.17 35.95
N ASN A 640 15.99 -19.93 35.74
CA ASN A 640 15.87 -21.31 36.21
C ASN A 640 16.00 -22.38 35.11
N LYS A 641 16.88 -22.16 34.14
CA LYS A 641 17.04 -23.06 32.97
C LYS A 641 17.43 -24.49 33.35
N GLU A 642 18.26 -24.67 34.37
CA GLU A 642 18.69 -25.99 34.84
C GLU A 642 17.55 -26.80 35.45
N GLU A 643 16.67 -26.13 36.21
CA GLU A 643 15.46 -26.73 36.76
C GLU A 643 14.50 -27.13 35.63
N LEU A 644 14.27 -26.23 34.67
CA LEU A 644 13.38 -26.47 33.52
C LEU A 644 13.81 -27.71 32.70
N ALA A 645 15.11 -27.96 32.58
CA ALA A 645 15.63 -29.14 31.87
C ALA A 645 15.33 -30.48 32.58
N ASN A 646 14.83 -30.48 33.83
CA ASN A 646 14.63 -31.68 34.64
C ASN A 646 13.31 -31.66 35.44
N GLN A 647 12.16 -31.51 34.76
CA GLN A 647 10.86 -31.45 35.42
C GLN A 647 10.26 -32.84 35.65
N THR A 648 9.67 -33.07 36.82
CA THR A 648 8.96 -34.31 37.18
C THR A 648 7.44 -34.12 37.34
N THR A 649 6.99 -32.87 37.35
CA THR A 649 5.60 -32.44 37.54
C THR A 649 4.84 -32.30 36.22
N SER A 650 3.51 -32.14 36.29
CA SER A 650 2.66 -31.85 35.14
C SER A 650 2.74 -30.38 34.68
N SER A 651 3.08 -29.46 35.60
CA SER A 651 3.36 -28.05 35.33
C SER A 651 4.83 -27.70 35.57
N PHE A 652 5.26 -26.55 35.03
CA PHE A 652 6.58 -25.97 35.21
C PHE A 652 6.50 -24.44 35.31
N ILE A 653 7.42 -23.83 36.04
CA ILE A 653 7.47 -22.38 36.25
C ILE A 653 8.68 -21.80 35.53
N VAL A 654 8.48 -20.76 34.73
CA VAL A 654 9.55 -19.99 34.07
C VAL A 654 9.85 -18.76 34.92
N ASN A 655 11.05 -18.69 35.47
CA ASN A 655 11.53 -17.55 36.25
C ASN A 655 12.30 -16.60 35.33
N MET A 656 11.92 -15.33 35.30
CA MET A 656 12.57 -14.27 34.53
C MET A 656 13.07 -13.17 35.47
N GLU A 657 14.23 -12.62 35.17
CA GLU A 657 14.83 -11.52 35.93
C GLU A 657 15.42 -10.47 34.99
N ALA A 658 15.11 -9.20 35.25
CA ALA A 658 15.79 -8.07 34.65
C ALA A 658 17.08 -7.76 35.42
N LYS A 659 18.20 -7.62 34.71
CA LYS A 659 19.45 -7.11 35.30
C LYS A 659 19.34 -5.62 35.56
N LYS A 660 20.21 -5.12 36.44
CA LYS A 660 20.35 -3.69 36.70
C LYS A 660 20.66 -2.92 35.41
N ALA A 661 19.80 -1.96 35.07
CA ALA A 661 19.93 -1.10 33.90
C ALA A 661 21.18 -0.21 33.98
N SER A 662 21.85 -0.02 32.85
CA SER A 662 22.97 0.93 32.68
C SER A 662 22.48 2.38 32.56
N SER A 663 21.22 2.59 32.14
CA SER A 663 20.62 3.91 31.90
C SER A 663 19.20 4.02 32.48
N LEU A 664 18.81 5.24 32.89
CA LEU A 664 17.47 5.57 33.39
C LEU A 664 16.37 5.43 32.32
N LEU A 665 16.73 5.48 31.04
CA LEU A 665 15.78 5.36 29.91
C LEU A 665 15.34 3.90 29.69
N ASP A 666 16.04 2.94 30.29
CA ASP A 666 15.83 1.49 30.12
C ASP A 666 15.21 0.87 31.38
N SER A 667 14.38 1.64 32.10
CA SER A 667 13.81 1.21 33.38
C SER A 667 12.79 0.07 33.26
N ALA A 668 12.28 -0.20 32.05
CA ALA A 668 11.31 -1.26 31.80
C ALA A 668 11.42 -1.82 30.38
N ARG A 669 11.09 -3.10 30.20
CA ARG A 669 10.94 -3.73 28.89
C ARG A 669 9.70 -4.60 28.86
N LYS A 670 8.92 -4.49 27.78
CA LYS A 670 7.76 -5.34 27.54
C LYS A 670 8.22 -6.63 26.89
N CYS A 671 7.78 -7.76 27.40
CA CYS A 671 8.20 -9.09 26.95
C CYS A 671 6.99 -10.03 26.80
N GLN A 672 7.17 -11.12 26.05
CA GLN A 672 6.22 -12.23 25.98
C GLN A 672 6.98 -13.56 25.99
N LEU A 673 6.35 -14.60 26.51
CA LEU A 673 6.82 -15.98 26.41
C LEU A 673 6.04 -16.70 25.31
N LEU A 674 6.76 -17.36 24.41
CA LEU A 674 6.21 -18.25 23.39
C LEU A 674 6.65 -19.68 23.68
N LEU A 675 5.72 -20.63 23.63
CA LEU A 675 5.98 -22.05 23.91
C LEU A 675 5.82 -22.87 22.63
N PHE A 676 6.81 -23.71 22.34
CA PHE A 676 6.85 -24.57 21.16
C PHE A 676 7.03 -26.04 21.54
N ALA A 677 6.31 -26.93 20.88
CA ALA A 677 6.59 -28.36 20.87
C ALA A 677 6.63 -28.85 19.41
N ASP A 678 7.61 -29.69 19.08
CA ASP A 678 7.82 -30.21 17.72
C ASP A 678 7.80 -29.11 16.64
N ASN A 679 8.46 -27.97 16.94
CA ASN A 679 8.51 -26.75 16.11
C ASN A 679 7.15 -26.08 15.82
N LYS A 680 6.08 -26.44 16.54
CA LYS A 680 4.78 -25.76 16.48
C LYS A 680 4.51 -24.98 17.76
N GLN A 681 3.99 -23.76 17.64
CA GLN A 681 3.60 -22.96 18.79
C GLN A 681 2.39 -23.59 19.48
N ILE A 682 2.51 -23.92 20.77
CA ILE A 682 1.43 -24.50 21.58
C ILE A 682 0.79 -23.47 22.50
N ALA A 683 1.54 -22.46 22.95
CA ALA A 683 1.01 -21.41 23.82
C ALA A 683 1.79 -20.10 23.70
N LYS A 684 1.19 -19.00 24.16
CA LYS A 684 1.81 -17.68 24.29
C LYS A 684 1.31 -16.95 25.53
N SER A 685 2.15 -16.12 26.15
CA SER A 685 1.77 -15.28 27.30
C SER A 685 1.14 -13.95 26.88
N ASP A 686 0.46 -13.32 27.85
CA ASP A 686 0.20 -11.88 27.80
C ASP A 686 1.51 -11.07 27.76
N ILE A 687 1.41 -9.79 27.41
CA ILE A 687 2.55 -8.87 27.46
C ILE A 687 2.92 -8.57 28.91
N LEU A 688 4.15 -8.90 29.28
CA LEU A 688 4.74 -8.70 30.60
C LEU A 688 5.60 -7.44 30.58
N THR A 689 5.27 -6.44 31.38
CA THR A 689 6.17 -5.29 31.57
C THR A 689 7.11 -5.61 32.71
N ILE A 690 8.40 -5.82 32.41
CA ILE A 690 9.42 -6.17 33.39
C ILE A 690 10.26 -4.92 33.67
N GLN A 691 10.21 -4.43 34.90
CA GLN A 691 10.96 -3.28 35.39
C GLN A 691 12.39 -3.67 35.75
N ASN A 692 13.26 -2.67 35.87
CA ASN A 692 14.64 -2.83 36.34
C ASN A 692 14.70 -3.63 37.65
N GLU A 693 15.58 -4.65 37.70
CA GLU A 693 15.77 -5.55 38.85
C GLU A 693 14.51 -6.35 39.26
N GLN A 694 13.45 -6.35 38.44
CA GLN A 694 12.22 -7.09 38.72
C GLN A 694 12.38 -8.57 38.38
N LYS A 695 11.84 -9.42 39.27
CA LYS A 695 11.66 -10.86 39.05
C LYS A 695 10.20 -11.16 38.75
N ILE A 696 9.95 -11.99 37.74
CA ILE A 696 8.62 -12.43 37.33
C ILE A 696 8.62 -13.95 37.17
N GLN A 697 7.51 -14.58 37.56
CA GLN A 697 7.29 -16.01 37.39
C GLN A 697 6.02 -16.25 36.55
N LYS A 698 6.07 -17.23 35.64
CA LYS A 698 4.91 -17.70 34.88
C LYS A 698 4.87 -19.21 34.85
N GLU A 699 3.72 -19.77 35.20
CA GLU A 699 3.49 -21.21 35.23
C GLU A 699 2.79 -21.67 33.94
N TYR A 700 3.17 -22.85 33.46
CA TYR A 700 2.64 -23.52 32.28
C TYR A 700 2.51 -25.03 32.51
N GLU A 701 1.70 -25.70 31.71
CA GLU A 701 1.55 -27.15 31.74
C GLU A 701 2.23 -27.81 30.54
N PHE A 702 2.67 -29.07 30.72
CA PHE A 702 3.24 -29.87 29.63
C PHE A 702 2.20 -30.35 28.62
N GLU A 703 0.92 -30.38 29.02
CA GLU A 703 -0.15 -31.09 28.30
C GLU A 703 0.31 -32.51 27.91
N GLN A 704 0.36 -32.80 26.61
CA GLN A 704 0.80 -34.08 26.02
C GLN A 704 2.29 -34.11 25.60
N HIS A 705 3.00 -32.99 25.74
CA HIS A 705 4.37 -32.85 25.23
C HIS A 705 5.40 -33.21 26.29
N LEU A 706 6.46 -33.94 25.91
CA LEU A 706 7.57 -34.28 26.81
C LEU A 706 8.71 -33.25 26.77
N ARG A 707 8.71 -32.40 25.75
CA ARG A 707 9.71 -31.36 25.54
C ARG A 707 9.04 -30.12 24.99
N ILE A 708 9.28 -28.99 25.64
CA ILE A 708 8.76 -27.67 25.25
C ILE A 708 9.91 -26.69 25.20
N ASP A 709 10.03 -25.92 24.12
CA ASP A 709 10.94 -24.78 24.02
C ASP A 709 10.20 -23.50 24.43
N VAL A 710 10.74 -22.79 25.42
CA VAL A 710 10.23 -21.50 25.90
C VAL A 710 11.12 -20.39 25.39
N ILE A 711 10.54 -19.50 24.59
CA ILE A 711 11.24 -18.36 23.98
C ILE A 711 10.72 -17.07 24.62
N LEU A 712 11.60 -16.31 25.26
CA LEU A 712 11.34 -14.98 25.75
C LEU A 712 11.63 -13.97 24.64
N ILE A 713 10.63 -13.18 24.26
CA ILE A 713 10.74 -12.16 23.22
C ILE A 713 10.40 -10.77 23.75
N ASP A 714 10.90 -9.73 23.09
CA ASP A 714 10.46 -8.35 23.24
C ASP A 714 9.04 -8.20 22.66
N ALA A 715 8.11 -7.63 23.42
CA ALA A 715 6.72 -7.55 22.98
C ALA A 715 6.52 -6.58 21.82
N GLU A 716 7.39 -5.56 21.69
CA GLU A 716 7.31 -4.53 20.66
C GLU A 716 8.13 -4.93 19.44
N THR A 717 9.40 -5.28 19.62
CA THR A 717 10.28 -5.62 18.49
C THR A 717 10.23 -7.09 18.10
N LYS A 718 9.57 -7.95 18.88
CA LYS A 718 9.53 -9.42 18.71
C LYS A 718 10.89 -10.12 18.79
N GLU A 719 11.96 -9.36 19.01
CA GLU A 719 13.33 -9.81 19.22
C GLU A 719 13.40 -10.89 20.30
N GLN A 720 13.98 -12.04 20.01
CA GLN A 720 14.28 -13.03 21.04
C GLN A 720 15.30 -12.47 22.04
N ILE A 721 14.88 -12.38 23.29
CA ILE A 721 15.68 -11.94 24.44
C ILE A 721 16.42 -13.13 25.05
N ASP A 722 15.72 -14.23 25.32
CA ASP A 722 16.30 -15.41 25.94
C ASP A 722 15.49 -16.69 25.60
N LYS A 723 16.06 -17.86 25.89
CA LYS A 723 15.41 -19.16 25.69
C LYS A 723 15.73 -20.15 26.81
N ALA A 724 14.78 -21.02 27.10
CA ALA A 724 14.96 -22.25 27.87
C ALA A 724 14.29 -23.45 27.17
N THR A 725 14.79 -24.66 27.42
CA THR A 725 14.12 -25.90 27.02
C THR A 725 13.63 -26.60 28.28
N VAL A 726 12.38 -27.01 28.27
CA VAL A 726 11.71 -27.70 29.37
C VAL A 726 11.54 -29.16 28.99
N VAL A 727 11.99 -30.08 29.85
CA VAL A 727 11.92 -31.53 29.59
C VAL A 727 11.24 -32.23 30.76
N LYS A 728 10.18 -32.99 30.45
CA LYS A 728 9.47 -33.85 31.41
C LYS A 728 10.17 -35.20 31.49
N LYS A 729 10.73 -35.52 32.66
CA LYS A 729 11.26 -36.87 32.94
C LYS A 729 10.10 -37.84 33.10
N GLN A 730 10.05 -38.84 32.23
CA GLN A 730 9.21 -40.01 32.46
C GLN A 730 9.87 -40.87 33.53
N ILE A 731 9.34 -40.81 34.77
CA ILE A 731 9.74 -41.71 35.83
C ILE A 731 9.18 -43.09 35.47
N ARG A 732 10.05 -44.07 35.18
CA ARG A 732 9.64 -45.49 35.08
C ARG A 732 9.01 -45.89 36.40
N ASN A 733 7.75 -46.32 36.36
CA ASN A 733 7.07 -46.96 37.47
C ASN A 733 7.90 -48.18 37.92
N LEU A 734 8.59 -48.06 39.06
CA LEU A 734 9.18 -49.19 39.80
C LEU A 734 8.13 -49.87 40.71
N GLY A 735 6.85 -49.83 40.32
CA GLY A 735 5.73 -50.41 41.06
C GLY A 735 5.54 -51.91 40.81
N GLY A 736 6.64 -52.67 40.82
CA GLY A 736 6.66 -54.11 40.57
C GLY A 736 7.71 -54.81 41.41
N LEU A 737 7.77 -54.49 42.71
CA LEU A 737 8.48 -55.23 43.75
C LEU A 737 7.78 -54.92 45.09
N LEU A 738 6.59 -55.51 45.27
CA LEU A 738 6.03 -55.94 46.55
C LEU A 738 4.96 -57.00 46.28
#